data_AF-A0AAD8TUN0-F1
#
_entry.id   AF-A0AAD8TUN0-F1
#
_cell.length_a   1.000
_cell.length_b   1.000
_cell.length_c   1.000
_cell.angle_alpha   90.00
_cell.angle_beta   90.00
_cell.angle_gamma   90.00
#
_symmetry.space_group_name_H-M   'P 1'
#
loop_
_entity.id
_entity.type
_entity.pdbx_description
1 polymer ?
#
loop_
_entity_poly.entity_id
_entity_poly.type
_entity_poly.pdbx_seq_one_letter_code
_entity_poly.pdbx_strand_id
1 'polypeptide(L)'
;MLHAAPPLEVGGPSAAHRRCLLRDRGGHGAVPADPLPLYGDDAATTKFLLERILRGSSIAPYLPSSSASSSTAAVDADSPEREDEGPAHLRCLLRDRGGHGAIPADPFPLYGDDAATTKFLLERVLRGSGIAPYLPSSASSTEAVDADPGEREDSAEPVPSTQARGEETPESSGAGTPPATELHGPLDSSEVISDSRVPTVQGTRGRTIIVTNRLPVTANRKGVGQWEYNPSSGGLASALSAITDTDIVWVGWPGATIPDEADREIVTTALAEMTYRPVFLDQELMDQYYSGFCNNILWPLFHYIGLPQDCRFKKSMDFKSQRQAYQTANQMFADVVCEIHKEGDTIWCHDYHLMLLPMLLKKSGIHMKVGWFLHTPFPSPEVYRTLPNRVQLLQAVMEADLVGFQTYDHARHFVSACTGLLELDSCPQGIECGERIVRVDAFPIGIDAGRFGRALELHEVQEKITEFKNLFSGRNVILGVDRLDMIKGFIQKVLAFEKFLEQNNGRIGKVVLLQIAVPTRSDVPEYRKLASQVHELVARVNGRFGTLKTTPILHLDQTLDFHTLCALYAVTDVALITSLRDGMNLVSYEYIACQESNKGVLILSEFAGAAQSLRTGAIIVNPWDIDEVAGAIELALNIPAVEREKRHKHNYEIVTTHTAQDWAQKFLRELNDTAIKAPIPLRKTGTMLPIEEVAARYAQSKNRLLILGFHQTLADEPVQSCDQTEGIELKLNPGLKGPLETLCNNENTTVIVVSGYGRSVLDKNLGEYKMWLAAENGIFLRPIGEEWIRTTSEYLDTNWSDSVKKVFEYFRQRTPGSYQEERETSVVWSYKYADVKIGRTQAKDLLQHLGSFSLSNRSAHVVQGIQSIEVRPAGATKGKAVEKIIRELGHKDIMATPIDYVLCIGHFLAKDEDVYTLSSFDAQPGLTGNEKGRQAGYRGITFDLKPEYYFPCTVGREHSIARYTLDGTNNVVSLLQALAAAAAPADISSQS
;
A
#
# COMPACT_ATOMS: atom_id res chain seq x y z
N MET A 1 -44.65 -14.37 -47.40
CA MET A 1 -44.52 -15.62 -48.19
C MET A 1 -44.03 -16.72 -47.26
N LEU A 2 -44.52 -17.97 -47.41
CA LEU A 2 -43.98 -19.25 -46.89
C LEU A 2 -43.33 -19.21 -45.47
N HIS A 3 -44.03 -19.51 -44.37
CA HIS A 3 -44.46 -20.85 -43.86
C HIS A 3 -43.31 -21.81 -43.51
N ALA A 4 -43.35 -22.66 -42.46
CA ALA A 4 -44.17 -22.74 -41.23
C ALA A 4 -43.59 -23.86 -40.29
N ALA A 5 -44.14 -24.02 -39.07
CA ALA A 5 -43.92 -25.13 -38.12
C ALA A 5 -45.29 -25.80 -37.75
N PRO A 6 -45.40 -26.88 -36.93
CA PRO A 6 -44.41 -27.74 -36.27
C PRO A 6 -44.26 -29.13 -36.97
N PRO A 7 -44.70 -30.35 -36.52
CA PRO A 7 -45.51 -30.81 -35.37
C PRO A 7 -44.69 -31.54 -34.25
N LEU A 8 -45.24 -32.59 -33.61
CA LEU A 8 -44.71 -33.34 -32.44
C LEU A 8 -45.32 -34.77 -32.35
N GLU A 9 -45.00 -35.51 -31.26
CA GLU A 9 -45.59 -36.81 -30.80
C GLU A 9 -45.17 -38.08 -31.59
N VAL A 10 -45.14 -39.33 -31.08
CA VAL A 10 -45.53 -40.02 -29.80
C VAL A 10 -44.38 -41.01 -29.46
N GLY A 11 -44.04 -41.47 -28.24
CA GLY A 11 -44.54 -41.32 -26.86
C GLY A 11 -43.69 -42.18 -25.87
N GLY A 12 -44.26 -42.63 -24.73
CA GLY A 12 -43.60 -43.51 -23.72
C GLY A 12 -44.18 -44.95 -23.66
N PRO A 13 -44.11 -45.70 -22.53
CA PRO A 13 -43.53 -45.33 -21.22
C PRO A 13 -42.86 -46.47 -20.39
N SER A 14 -42.30 -46.09 -19.22
CA SER A 14 -42.36 -46.80 -17.92
C SER A 14 -41.56 -48.09 -17.60
N ALA A 15 -41.28 -48.21 -16.29
CA ALA A 15 -41.06 -49.40 -15.45
C ALA A 15 -39.70 -50.14 -15.47
N ALA A 16 -39.08 -50.19 -14.28
CA ALA A 16 -37.97 -51.09 -13.92
C ALA A 16 -38.48 -52.30 -13.11
N HIS A 17 -37.71 -53.39 -13.08
CA HIS A 17 -37.83 -54.41 -12.02
C HIS A 17 -36.51 -55.14 -11.72
N ARG A 18 -36.38 -55.66 -10.48
CA ARG A 18 -35.19 -56.35 -9.96
C ARG A 18 -35.28 -57.88 -10.13
N ARG A 19 -34.16 -58.54 -10.42
CA ARG A 19 -33.67 -59.88 -9.94
C ARG A 19 -32.41 -60.26 -10.76
N CYS A 20 -31.52 -61.17 -10.33
CA CYS A 20 -31.50 -62.02 -9.13
C CYS A 20 -30.05 -62.19 -8.59
N LEU A 21 -29.88 -63.06 -7.58
CA LEU A 21 -28.61 -63.40 -6.93
C LEU A 21 -28.25 -64.90 -7.14
N LEU A 22 -27.00 -65.25 -6.76
CA LEU A 22 -26.45 -66.58 -6.43
C LEU A 22 -25.62 -67.38 -7.47
N ARG A 23 -24.78 -68.23 -6.84
CA ARG A 23 -23.69 -69.15 -7.28
C ARG A 23 -24.22 -70.38 -8.07
N ASP A 24 -23.43 -71.32 -8.61
CA ASP A 24 -22.19 -71.91 -8.05
C ASP A 24 -21.29 -72.76 -9.00
N ARG A 25 -20.02 -72.95 -8.57
CA ARG A 25 -19.02 -74.03 -8.83
C ARG A 25 -18.40 -74.38 -10.21
N GLY A 26 -17.09 -74.68 -10.12
CA GLY A 26 -16.23 -75.40 -11.08
C GLY A 26 -15.09 -74.52 -11.64
N GLY A 27 -13.79 -74.69 -11.37
CA GLY A 27 -12.99 -75.82 -10.88
C GLY A 27 -12.11 -76.36 -12.05
N HIS A 28 -10.78 -76.48 -12.01
CA HIS A 28 -9.77 -76.37 -10.94
C HIS A 28 -8.48 -75.67 -11.45
N GLY A 29 -7.65 -75.14 -10.53
CA GLY A 29 -6.27 -74.71 -10.80
C GLY A 29 -5.76 -73.78 -9.71
N ALA A 30 -4.91 -74.28 -8.80
CA ALA A 30 -4.54 -73.52 -7.60
C ALA A 30 -3.09 -73.79 -7.13
N VAL A 31 -2.27 -72.73 -7.14
CA VAL A 31 -1.22 -72.44 -6.15
C VAL A 31 -1.21 -70.91 -5.97
N PRO A 32 -1.32 -70.36 -4.75
CA PRO A 32 -1.26 -68.92 -4.52
C PRO A 32 0.18 -68.43 -4.31
N ALA A 33 0.45 -67.18 -4.69
CA ALA A 33 1.62 -66.43 -4.27
C ALA A 33 1.19 -65.00 -3.95
N ASP A 34 1.33 -64.60 -2.68
CA ASP A 34 1.08 -63.25 -2.16
C ASP A 34 2.42 -62.64 -1.67
N PRO A 35 2.52 -61.31 -1.46
CA PRO A 35 3.76 -60.57 -1.72
C PRO A 35 4.69 -60.36 -0.51
N LEU A 36 5.97 -60.07 -0.81
CA LEU A 36 7.02 -59.34 -0.04
C LEU A 36 8.37 -59.50 -0.80
N PRO A 37 9.46 -58.76 -0.50
CA PRO A 37 9.61 -57.48 0.21
C PRO A 37 10.44 -56.43 -0.59
N LEU A 38 10.81 -55.32 0.07
CA LEU A 38 11.83 -54.37 -0.39
C LEU A 38 13.26 -54.91 -0.18
N TYR A 39 14.12 -54.74 -1.20
CA TYR A 39 15.59 -54.64 -1.18
C TYR A 39 15.99 -53.92 -2.49
N GLY A 40 17.10 -53.20 -2.63
CA GLY A 40 18.17 -52.83 -1.69
C GLY A 40 19.25 -52.04 -2.48
N ASP A 41 20.11 -51.27 -1.81
CA ASP A 41 21.17 -50.51 -2.50
C ASP A 41 22.21 -51.42 -3.17
N ASP A 42 22.58 -51.14 -4.42
CA ASP A 42 23.80 -51.67 -5.04
C ASP A 42 24.54 -50.58 -5.84
N ALA A 43 25.64 -50.09 -5.27
CA ALA A 43 26.44 -49.00 -5.81
C ALA A 43 27.42 -49.40 -6.94
N ALA A 44 27.32 -50.64 -7.46
CA ALA A 44 28.27 -51.18 -8.44
C ALA A 44 28.16 -50.55 -9.84
N THR A 45 26.96 -50.23 -10.34
CA THR A 45 26.75 -49.89 -11.77
C THR A 45 27.30 -48.52 -12.15
N THR A 46 27.22 -47.53 -11.26
CA THR A 46 27.61 -46.13 -11.56
C THR A 46 29.11 -45.96 -11.80
N LYS A 47 29.94 -46.83 -11.21
CA LYS A 47 31.41 -46.74 -11.32
C LYS A 47 31.93 -47.08 -12.73
N PHE A 48 31.27 -47.99 -13.44
CA PHE A 48 31.74 -48.51 -14.73
C PHE A 48 31.67 -47.48 -15.88
N LEU A 49 30.80 -46.48 -15.79
CA LEU A 49 30.65 -45.44 -16.83
C LEU A 49 31.62 -44.25 -16.64
N LEU A 50 32.00 -43.93 -15.41
CA LEU A 50 32.87 -42.78 -15.10
C LEU A 50 34.36 -43.03 -15.44
N GLU A 51 34.86 -44.25 -15.27
CA GLU A 51 36.27 -44.58 -15.54
C GLU A 51 36.66 -44.52 -17.03
N ARG A 52 35.68 -44.45 -17.95
CA ARG A 52 35.92 -44.46 -19.41
C ARG A 52 35.99 -43.07 -20.07
N ILE A 53 35.60 -42.00 -19.36
CA ILE A 53 35.62 -40.62 -19.90
C ILE A 53 36.95 -39.90 -19.57
N LEU A 54 37.63 -40.26 -18.49
CA LEU A 54 38.78 -39.53 -17.94
C LEU A 54 40.16 -40.09 -18.38
N ARG A 55 40.32 -40.52 -19.63
CA ARG A 55 41.64 -40.96 -20.17
C ARG A 55 41.94 -40.46 -21.59
N GLY A 56 42.61 -39.31 -21.63
CA GLY A 56 43.26 -38.71 -22.80
C GLY A 56 43.55 -37.23 -22.52
N SER A 57 44.80 -36.72 -22.45
CA SER A 57 46.10 -37.36 -22.75
C SER A 57 47.26 -36.71 -21.97
N SER A 58 48.36 -37.47 -21.79
CA SER A 58 49.81 -37.09 -21.74
C SER A 58 50.26 -35.65 -21.44
N ILE A 59 51.37 -35.34 -20.72
CA ILE A 59 52.51 -36.13 -20.17
C ILE A 59 53.30 -35.21 -19.17
N ALA A 60 54.05 -35.65 -18.13
CA ALA A 60 53.90 -36.87 -17.30
C ALA A 60 54.48 -36.74 -15.85
N PRO A 61 55.82 -36.68 -15.55
CA PRO A 61 56.29 -37.29 -14.29
C PRO A 61 57.21 -36.46 -13.37
N TYR A 62 57.03 -36.62 -12.05
CA TYR A 62 58.11 -36.91 -11.08
C TYR A 62 57.54 -37.69 -9.87
N LEU A 63 58.41 -38.42 -9.16
CA LEU A 63 58.13 -39.37 -8.06
C LEU A 63 59.04 -39.04 -6.84
N PRO A 64 58.92 -39.70 -5.68
CA PRO A 64 57.73 -40.04 -4.87
C PRO A 64 57.97 -39.76 -3.35
N SER A 65 57.06 -40.17 -2.44
CA SER A 65 57.41 -41.05 -1.28
C SER A 65 56.25 -41.32 -0.29
N SER A 66 56.16 -42.58 0.17
CA SER A 66 55.71 -43.10 1.50
C SER A 66 54.43 -42.59 2.21
N SER A 67 53.65 -43.41 2.93
CA SER A 67 53.63 -44.89 3.09
C SER A 67 52.42 -45.35 3.95
N ALA A 68 52.01 -46.63 3.80
CA ALA A 68 51.61 -47.62 4.83
C ALA A 68 50.86 -47.21 6.15
N SER A 69 50.00 -48.02 6.77
CA SER A 69 49.27 -49.27 6.41
C SER A 69 48.32 -49.68 7.59
N SER A 70 47.41 -50.65 7.35
CA SER A 70 46.96 -51.74 8.28
C SER A 70 46.61 -51.50 9.78
N SER A 71 45.68 -52.20 10.45
CA SER A 71 44.51 -53.05 10.07
C SER A 71 43.80 -53.61 11.34
N THR A 72 42.58 -54.14 11.18
CA THR A 72 41.97 -55.31 11.91
C THR A 72 41.63 -55.30 13.41
N ALA A 73 40.48 -55.96 13.72
CA ALA A 73 39.96 -56.51 15.00
C ALA A 73 39.55 -55.51 16.12
N ALA A 74 38.39 -55.54 16.79
CA ALA A 74 37.29 -56.50 17.05
C ALA A 74 37.45 -57.42 18.29
N VAL A 75 36.40 -57.49 19.14
CA VAL A 75 35.91 -58.60 20.02
C VAL A 75 34.70 -58.10 20.87
N ASP A 76 33.90 -59.01 21.42
CA ASP A 76 32.51 -58.84 21.90
C ASP A 76 32.30 -58.55 23.42
N ALA A 77 31.06 -58.14 23.73
CA ALA A 77 30.20 -58.44 24.90
C ALA A 77 30.69 -58.39 26.37
N ASP A 78 29.89 -57.77 27.27
CA ASP A 78 29.01 -58.52 28.22
C ASP A 78 27.89 -57.63 28.85
N SER A 79 27.06 -58.19 29.75
CA SER A 79 25.97 -57.58 30.58
C SER A 79 26.19 -57.87 32.10
N PRO A 80 25.26 -57.71 33.08
CA PRO A 80 23.96 -56.97 33.26
C PRO A 80 24.12 -55.80 34.30
N GLU A 81 23.18 -55.18 35.08
CA GLU A 81 21.95 -55.49 35.88
C GLU A 81 21.09 -54.19 36.02
N ARG A 82 19.75 -54.10 36.24
CA ARG A 82 18.74 -54.70 37.18
C ARG A 82 18.68 -54.04 38.59
N GLU A 83 17.56 -53.84 39.32
CA GLU A 83 16.09 -54.17 39.29
C GLU A 83 15.26 -52.97 39.87
N ASP A 84 13.93 -52.82 39.84
CA ASP A 84 12.77 -53.26 39.01
C ASP A 84 11.50 -52.42 39.40
N GLU A 85 10.48 -52.99 40.07
CA GLU A 85 9.16 -52.46 40.52
C GLU A 85 8.04 -52.19 39.47
N GLY A 86 6.82 -52.70 39.74
CA GLY A 86 5.58 -52.53 38.95
C GLY A 86 4.37 -52.17 39.85
N PRO A 87 3.12 -52.66 39.63
CA PRO A 87 2.60 -53.52 38.55
C PRO A 87 1.15 -53.15 38.05
N ALA A 88 0.50 -54.10 37.33
CA ALA A 88 -0.96 -54.41 37.35
C ALA A 88 -2.01 -53.69 36.44
N HIS A 89 -2.44 -54.45 35.41
CA HIS A 89 -3.83 -54.90 35.12
C HIS A 89 -4.95 -54.05 34.43
N LEU A 90 -5.47 -54.70 33.38
CA LEU A 90 -6.86 -54.83 32.87
C LEU A 90 -7.58 -53.71 32.08
N ARG A 91 -7.98 -54.09 30.85
CA ARG A 91 -9.11 -53.54 30.07
C ARG A 91 -10.40 -54.31 30.39
N CYS A 92 -11.58 -53.72 30.17
CA CYS A 92 -12.68 -54.42 29.47
C CYS A 92 -13.87 -53.54 28.99
N LEU A 93 -14.30 -53.83 27.75
CA LEU A 93 -15.68 -53.81 27.20
C LEU A 93 -16.58 -52.54 27.26
N LEU A 94 -16.74 -51.95 26.06
CA LEU A 94 -18.02 -51.76 25.33
C LEU A 94 -19.35 -51.73 26.11
N ARG A 95 -20.17 -50.71 25.85
CA ARG A 95 -21.59 -50.95 25.55
C ARG A 95 -22.24 -49.93 24.61
N ASP A 96 -23.13 -50.44 23.77
CA ASP A 96 -23.97 -49.74 22.80
C ASP A 96 -25.34 -49.36 23.42
N ARG A 97 -25.96 -48.28 22.91
CA ARG A 97 -27.38 -47.91 23.07
C ARG A 97 -27.73 -46.68 22.21
N GLY A 98 -28.48 -46.89 21.12
CA GLY A 98 -29.16 -45.81 20.38
C GLY A 98 -30.62 -45.60 20.82
N GLY A 99 -31.31 -44.59 20.24
CA GLY A 99 -32.77 -44.46 20.37
C GLY A 99 -33.37 -43.08 20.09
N HIS A 100 -33.76 -42.84 18.82
CA HIS A 100 -34.76 -41.86 18.34
C HIS A 100 -34.50 -40.34 18.55
N GLY A 101 -34.88 -39.45 17.62
CA GLY A 101 -35.48 -39.68 16.30
C GLY A 101 -35.94 -38.38 15.60
N ALA A 102 -36.76 -38.55 14.55
CA ALA A 102 -37.50 -37.52 13.79
C ALA A 102 -36.69 -36.50 12.93
N ILE A 103 -36.60 -36.81 11.63
CA ILE A 103 -36.46 -35.84 10.53
C ILE A 103 -37.87 -35.32 10.16
N PRO A 104 -38.01 -34.06 9.73
CA PRO A 104 -38.85 -33.78 8.56
C PRO A 104 -38.02 -33.30 7.35
N ALA A 105 -38.30 -33.89 6.19
CA ALA A 105 -38.10 -33.25 4.88
C ALA A 105 -39.32 -32.31 4.63
N ASP A 106 -39.45 -31.53 3.55
CA ASP A 106 -38.97 -31.72 2.18
C ASP A 106 -38.83 -30.33 1.45
N PRO A 107 -38.83 -30.14 0.10
CA PRO A 107 -37.64 -29.59 -0.55
C PRO A 107 -37.89 -28.34 -1.45
N PHE A 108 -37.08 -28.19 -2.52
CA PHE A 108 -37.10 -27.21 -3.64
C PHE A 108 -36.33 -25.88 -3.46
N PRO A 109 -35.79 -25.28 -4.54
CA PRO A 109 -35.23 -25.90 -5.75
C PRO A 109 -33.83 -25.35 -6.15
N LEU A 110 -33.18 -26.04 -7.10
CA LEU A 110 -32.00 -25.55 -7.83
C LEU A 110 -32.43 -24.75 -9.08
N TYR A 111 -31.59 -23.80 -9.50
CA TYR A 111 -31.48 -23.15 -10.82
C TYR A 111 -32.77 -22.91 -11.63
N GLY A 112 -33.11 -21.63 -11.82
CA GLY A 112 -33.77 -21.18 -13.05
C GLY A 112 -32.71 -20.78 -14.09
N ASP A 113 -32.85 -21.25 -15.32
CA ASP A 113 -32.05 -20.78 -16.45
C ASP A 113 -32.42 -19.33 -16.81
N ASP A 114 -31.44 -18.42 -16.83
CA ASP A 114 -31.58 -17.12 -17.47
C ASP A 114 -30.36 -16.79 -18.35
N ALA A 115 -30.57 -16.91 -19.66
CA ALA A 115 -29.58 -16.59 -20.68
C ALA A 115 -29.15 -15.10 -20.68
N ALA A 116 -29.94 -14.19 -20.10
CA ALA A 116 -29.53 -12.80 -19.93
C ALA A 116 -28.34 -12.67 -18.97
N THR A 117 -28.28 -13.50 -17.91
CA THR A 117 -27.19 -13.47 -16.93
C THR A 117 -25.86 -13.91 -17.56
N THR A 118 -25.86 -14.99 -18.33
CA THR A 118 -24.64 -15.45 -19.05
C THR A 118 -24.17 -14.44 -20.09
N LYS A 119 -25.10 -13.77 -20.80
CA LYS A 119 -24.76 -12.70 -21.75
C LYS A 119 -24.15 -11.47 -21.04
N PHE A 120 -24.74 -11.05 -19.92
CA PHE A 120 -24.23 -9.92 -19.12
C PHE A 120 -22.83 -10.18 -18.56
N LEU A 121 -22.54 -11.42 -18.15
CA LEU A 121 -21.21 -11.83 -17.70
C LEU A 121 -20.18 -11.82 -18.85
N LEU A 122 -20.52 -12.33 -20.04
CA LEU A 122 -19.63 -12.24 -21.22
C LEU A 122 -19.34 -10.80 -21.64
N GLU A 123 -20.37 -9.94 -21.72
CA GLU A 123 -20.19 -8.54 -22.09
C GLU A 123 -19.34 -7.77 -21.06
N ARG A 124 -19.33 -8.18 -19.79
CA ARG A 124 -18.51 -7.53 -18.75
C ARG A 124 -17.05 -7.99 -18.78
N VAL A 125 -16.76 -9.24 -19.13
CA VAL A 125 -15.38 -9.71 -19.37
C VAL A 125 -14.76 -8.97 -20.55
N LEU A 126 -15.50 -8.83 -21.65
CA LEU A 126 -15.04 -8.16 -22.88
C LEU A 126 -14.94 -6.62 -22.77
N ARG A 127 -15.44 -6.02 -21.70
CA ARG A 127 -15.29 -4.58 -21.39
C ARG A 127 -14.31 -4.29 -20.25
N GLY A 128 -13.67 -5.32 -19.68
CA GLY A 128 -12.57 -5.16 -18.71
C GLY A 128 -11.22 -4.84 -19.36
N SER A 129 -11.02 -5.22 -20.61
CA SER A 129 -9.81 -4.96 -21.41
C SER A 129 -9.91 -3.64 -22.15
N GLY A 130 -9.34 -2.57 -21.58
CA GLY A 130 -9.41 -1.19 -22.09
C GLY A 130 -8.55 -0.89 -23.32
N ILE A 131 -8.66 -1.66 -24.41
CA ILE A 131 -8.05 -1.33 -25.72
C ILE A 131 -9.07 -1.65 -26.84
N ALA A 132 -9.43 -0.63 -27.63
CA ALA A 132 -10.11 -0.79 -28.91
C ALA A 132 -9.64 0.32 -29.88
N PRO A 133 -9.26 0.00 -31.14
CA PRO A 133 -8.66 0.97 -32.04
C PRO A 133 -9.69 1.87 -32.75
N TYR A 134 -9.27 3.08 -33.09
CA TYR A 134 -9.98 3.95 -34.05
C TYR A 134 -9.79 3.44 -35.48
N LEU A 135 -10.90 3.32 -36.23
CA LEU A 135 -11.05 3.71 -37.64
C LEU A 135 -12.57 3.89 -37.91
N PRO A 136 -12.99 4.73 -38.86
CA PRO A 136 -14.34 5.30 -38.86
C PRO A 136 -15.39 4.44 -39.57
N SER A 137 -16.66 4.60 -39.17
CA SER A 137 -17.81 4.31 -40.02
C SER A 137 -18.77 5.50 -40.03
N SER A 138 -19.17 5.91 -41.23
CA SER A 138 -20.16 6.96 -41.47
C SER A 138 -21.57 6.42 -41.21
N ALA A 139 -22.41 7.21 -40.55
CA ALA A 139 -23.83 6.92 -40.39
C ALA A 139 -24.69 8.09 -40.88
N SER A 140 -25.40 7.90 -42.00
CA SER A 140 -26.87 7.85 -41.97
C SER A 140 -27.48 7.60 -43.35
N SER A 141 -28.67 7.02 -43.31
CA SER A 141 -29.61 6.71 -44.39
C SER A 141 -29.99 7.90 -45.29
N THR A 142 -30.25 7.61 -46.57
CA THR A 142 -31.12 8.45 -47.42
C THR A 142 -32.16 7.58 -48.14
N GLU A 143 -33.44 7.78 -47.79
CA GLU A 143 -34.63 7.57 -48.60
C GLU A 143 -35.74 8.46 -47.98
N ALA A 144 -36.54 9.22 -48.72
CA ALA A 144 -36.49 9.65 -50.12
C ALA A 144 -37.41 10.88 -50.32
N VAL A 145 -37.57 11.32 -51.58
CA VAL A 145 -38.64 12.15 -52.19
C VAL A 145 -38.16 13.47 -52.84
N ASP A 146 -38.04 13.37 -54.17
CA ASP A 146 -38.35 14.32 -55.25
C ASP A 146 -37.68 15.70 -55.43
N ALA A 147 -37.61 16.04 -56.72
CA ALA A 147 -37.40 17.34 -57.39
C ALA A 147 -35.97 17.76 -57.82
N ASP A 148 -35.91 18.24 -59.06
CA ASP A 148 -34.75 18.57 -59.92
C ASP A 148 -34.87 20.08 -60.33
N PRO A 149 -33.98 20.67 -61.15
CA PRO A 149 -32.66 21.23 -60.81
C PRO A 149 -32.55 22.77 -60.98
N GLY A 150 -31.39 23.37 -60.70
CA GLY A 150 -31.10 24.76 -61.07
C GLY A 150 -29.67 25.29 -60.79
N GLU A 151 -28.99 25.68 -61.87
CA GLU A 151 -28.02 26.80 -62.11
C GLU A 151 -27.83 27.91 -61.04
N ARG A 152 -26.79 28.78 -61.04
CA ARG A 152 -25.35 28.83 -61.49
C ARG A 152 -24.79 30.26 -61.17
N GLU A 153 -23.46 30.44 -61.25
CA GLU A 153 -22.71 31.69 -61.60
C GLU A 153 -22.70 32.97 -60.70
N ASP A 154 -21.50 33.23 -60.12
CA ASP A 154 -20.59 34.38 -60.32
C ASP A 154 -20.76 35.84 -59.79
N SER A 155 -19.60 36.35 -59.33
CA SER A 155 -19.04 37.74 -59.45
C SER A 155 -19.50 38.88 -58.51
N ALA A 156 -18.82 40.06 -58.45
CA ALA A 156 -17.40 40.36 -58.14
C ALA A 156 -17.13 41.89 -58.00
N GLU A 157 -16.56 42.35 -56.87
CA GLU A 157 -15.80 43.64 -56.69
C GLU A 157 -16.51 45.00 -57.07
N PRO A 158 -15.89 46.22 -57.03
CA PRO A 158 -14.54 46.67 -56.62
C PRO A 158 -14.46 47.84 -55.57
N VAL A 159 -13.23 48.36 -55.34
CA VAL A 159 -12.76 49.37 -54.34
C VAL A 159 -12.66 50.81 -54.95
N PRO A 160 -12.50 51.92 -54.18
CA PRO A 160 -11.16 52.57 -54.07
C PRO A 160 -10.83 53.53 -52.87
N SER A 161 -9.52 53.71 -52.60
CA SER A 161 -8.81 54.96 -52.14
C SER A 161 -8.94 55.48 -50.67
N THR A 162 -7.92 56.08 -49.99
CA THR A 162 -6.47 56.30 -50.28
C THR A 162 -5.63 56.67 -49.02
N GLN A 163 -4.36 56.21 -48.96
CA GLN A 163 -3.11 56.81 -48.35
C GLN A 163 -3.10 57.35 -46.90
N ALA A 164 -2.02 57.27 -46.09
CA ALA A 164 -0.71 56.54 -46.01
C ALA A 164 -0.13 56.86 -44.59
N ARG A 165 1.06 56.49 -44.05
CA ARG A 165 2.34 55.78 -44.36
C ARG A 165 2.91 55.35 -42.96
N GLY A 166 3.84 54.42 -42.72
CA GLY A 166 4.74 53.59 -43.55
C GLY A 166 4.55 52.09 -43.36
N GLU A 167 5.54 51.18 -43.45
CA GLU A 167 7.02 51.20 -43.30
C GLU A 167 7.51 51.09 -41.82
N GLU A 168 8.21 50.03 -41.40
CA GLU A 168 8.78 48.87 -42.13
C GLU A 168 8.26 47.49 -41.65
N THR A 169 8.33 46.51 -42.55
CA THR A 169 7.88 45.10 -42.48
C THR A 169 9.11 44.15 -42.30
N PRO A 170 9.00 42.79 -42.18
CA PRO A 170 7.87 41.92 -42.52
C PRO A 170 7.56 40.68 -41.62
N GLU A 171 6.34 40.14 -41.81
CA GLU A 171 5.97 38.71 -42.00
C GLU A 171 6.36 37.61 -40.97
N SER A 172 5.58 36.53 -40.77
CA SER A 172 4.19 36.22 -41.17
C SER A 172 3.59 35.07 -40.32
N SER A 173 2.32 34.73 -40.57
CA SER A 173 1.55 33.58 -40.05
C SER A 173 2.21 32.20 -40.31
N GLY A 174 1.90 31.14 -39.55
CA GLY A 174 0.97 30.98 -38.43
C GLY A 174 0.45 29.54 -38.29
N ALA A 175 -0.55 29.34 -37.41
CA ALA A 175 -1.28 28.09 -37.12
C ALA A 175 -0.49 26.95 -36.42
N GLY A 176 -1.20 26.13 -35.62
CA GLY A 176 -0.70 24.88 -35.02
C GLY A 176 -0.90 24.76 -33.50
N THR A 177 -2.09 24.31 -33.06
CA THR A 177 -2.35 23.99 -31.64
C THR A 177 -1.80 22.60 -31.29
N PRO A 178 -0.89 22.46 -30.30
CA PRO A 178 -0.45 21.16 -29.79
C PRO A 178 -1.27 20.71 -28.56
N PRO A 179 -1.35 19.40 -28.27
CA PRO A 179 -2.05 18.89 -27.08
C PRO A 179 -1.25 19.15 -25.80
N ALA A 180 -1.96 19.32 -24.68
CA ALA A 180 -1.35 19.63 -23.38
C ALA A 180 -0.70 18.41 -22.73
N THR A 181 0.61 18.48 -22.51
CA THR A 181 1.37 17.56 -21.65
C THR A 181 2.51 18.32 -20.97
N GLU A 182 2.81 17.97 -19.72
CA GLU A 182 3.98 18.43 -18.92
C GLU A 182 4.14 19.94 -18.66
N LEU A 183 3.92 20.36 -17.40
CA LEU A 183 5.02 20.81 -16.51
C LEU A 183 4.47 21.30 -15.16
N HIS A 184 4.66 20.49 -14.10
CA HIS A 184 4.72 21.00 -12.73
C HIS A 184 6.18 21.34 -12.41
N GLY A 185 6.62 22.53 -12.80
CA GLY A 185 7.80 23.13 -12.20
C GLY A 185 7.51 23.56 -10.75
N PRO A 186 8.51 23.57 -9.86
CA PRO A 186 8.35 24.19 -8.54
C PRO A 186 8.10 25.69 -8.70
N LEU A 187 7.15 26.24 -7.92
CA LEU A 187 6.89 27.67 -7.90
C LEU A 187 7.99 28.40 -7.12
N ASP A 188 8.91 29.02 -7.85
CA ASP A 188 9.90 29.94 -7.28
C ASP A 188 9.20 31.26 -6.88
N SER A 189 9.15 31.53 -5.58
CA SER A 189 8.59 32.74 -4.99
C SER A 189 9.54 33.27 -3.90
N SER A 190 10.71 33.69 -4.36
CA SER A 190 11.84 34.13 -3.54
C SER A 190 11.68 35.57 -3.03
N GLU A 191 10.73 35.81 -2.12
CA GLU A 191 10.74 37.01 -1.26
C GLU A 191 11.47 36.73 0.06
N VAL A 192 12.60 37.43 0.27
CA VAL A 192 13.48 37.22 1.42
C VAL A 192 12.97 37.98 2.65
N ILE A 193 12.05 37.36 3.40
CA ILE A 193 11.73 37.80 4.76
C ILE A 193 12.81 37.26 5.71
N SER A 194 13.54 38.14 6.37
CA SER A 194 14.65 37.77 7.25
C SER A 194 14.16 37.19 8.58
N ASP A 195 14.40 35.90 8.80
CA ASP A 195 13.97 35.17 10.01
C ASP A 195 14.39 35.84 11.32
N SER A 196 13.40 36.21 12.13
CA SER A 196 13.61 36.56 13.54
C SER A 196 13.90 35.29 14.33
N ARG A 197 15.20 34.99 14.51
CA ARG A 197 15.71 33.76 15.14
C ARG A 197 15.04 33.41 16.48
N VAL A 198 14.04 32.54 16.42
CA VAL A 198 13.73 31.64 17.53
C VAL A 198 14.93 30.69 17.67
N PRO A 199 15.48 30.44 18.88
CA PRO A 199 16.63 29.55 19.02
C PRO A 199 16.22 28.10 18.71
N THR A 200 16.52 27.64 17.50
CA THR A 200 16.45 26.22 17.17
C THR A 200 17.42 25.48 18.09
N VAL A 201 16.90 24.67 19.00
CA VAL A 201 17.74 23.78 19.81
C VAL A 201 18.39 22.80 18.83
N GLN A 202 19.68 23.00 18.55
CA GLN A 202 20.48 22.08 17.75
C GLN A 202 20.72 20.81 18.56
N GLY A 203 19.71 19.94 18.60
CA GLY A 203 19.84 18.58 19.11
C GLY A 203 20.96 17.88 18.35
N THR A 204 21.88 17.25 19.09
CA THR A 204 22.97 16.46 18.51
C THR A 204 22.41 15.42 17.54
N ARG A 205 22.84 15.48 16.28
CA ARG A 205 22.38 14.59 15.21
C ARG A 205 22.82 13.16 15.51
N GLY A 206 21.91 12.36 16.10
CA GLY A 206 22.17 10.98 16.49
C GLY A 206 22.48 10.06 15.31
N ARG A 207 23.02 8.88 15.61
CA ARG A 207 23.51 7.93 14.61
C ARG A 207 22.36 7.18 13.97
N THR A 208 22.59 6.57 12.81
CA THR A 208 21.63 5.66 12.17
C THR A 208 22.07 4.21 12.39
N ILE A 209 21.30 3.46 13.18
CA ILE A 209 21.52 2.03 13.40
C ILE A 209 20.74 1.26 12.33
N ILE A 210 21.45 0.77 11.32
CA ILE A 210 20.89 -0.03 10.22
C ILE A 210 20.87 -1.50 10.65
N VAL A 211 19.71 -2.16 10.59
CA VAL A 211 19.54 -3.55 11.00
C VAL A 211 19.02 -4.40 9.84
N THR A 212 19.85 -5.31 9.34
CA THR A 212 19.55 -6.21 8.21
C THR A 212 19.87 -7.65 8.59
N ASN A 213 19.24 -8.62 7.92
CA ASN A 213 19.51 -10.03 8.18
C ASN A 213 20.98 -10.45 7.92
N ARG A 214 21.69 -9.77 7.01
CA ARG A 214 23.12 -10.00 6.70
C ARG A 214 23.86 -8.67 6.70
N LEU A 215 25.10 -8.65 7.22
CA LEU A 215 26.01 -7.52 7.08
C LEU A 215 26.40 -7.26 5.61
N PRO A 216 27.02 -6.10 5.29
CA PRO A 216 27.60 -5.83 3.96
C PRO A 216 28.81 -6.71 3.62
N VAL A 217 29.32 -7.46 4.59
CA VAL A 217 30.47 -8.36 4.46
C VAL A 217 30.12 -9.76 4.98
N THR A 218 30.75 -10.76 4.37
CA THR A 218 30.71 -12.16 4.79
C THR A 218 32.07 -12.57 5.32
N ALA A 219 32.11 -13.05 6.56
CA ALA A 219 33.30 -13.56 7.22
C ALA A 219 33.62 -14.98 6.72
N ASN A 220 34.88 -15.24 6.37
CA ASN A 220 35.36 -16.51 5.85
C ASN A 220 36.58 -16.97 6.67
N ARG A 221 36.51 -18.16 7.27
CA ARG A 221 37.61 -18.70 8.09
C ARG A 221 38.76 -19.17 7.19
N LYS A 222 39.95 -18.58 7.33
CA LYS A 222 41.19 -18.95 6.62
C LYS A 222 42.04 -19.94 7.42
N GLY A 223 41.93 -19.91 8.74
CA GLY A 223 42.66 -20.75 9.67
C GLY A 223 42.12 -20.59 11.10
N VAL A 224 42.78 -21.21 12.07
CA VAL A 224 42.46 -21.01 13.49
C VAL A 224 42.71 -19.55 13.88
N GLY A 225 41.69 -18.85 14.39
CA GLY A 225 41.78 -17.43 14.73
C GLY A 225 41.97 -16.47 13.55
N GLN A 226 41.79 -16.92 12.30
CA GLN A 226 42.06 -16.11 11.10
C GLN A 226 40.83 -16.03 10.19
N TRP A 227 40.36 -14.80 9.96
CA TRP A 227 39.12 -14.49 9.23
C TRP A 227 39.36 -13.43 8.15
N GLU A 228 38.71 -13.63 6.99
CA GLU A 228 38.69 -12.69 5.86
C GLU A 228 37.26 -12.20 5.60
N TYR A 229 37.11 -10.90 5.39
CA TYR A 229 35.81 -10.25 5.19
C TYR A 229 35.64 -9.85 3.72
N ASN A 230 34.79 -10.60 2.99
CA ASN A 230 34.51 -10.36 1.58
C ASN A 230 33.16 -9.64 1.42
N PRO A 231 33.03 -8.66 0.50
CA PRO A 231 31.75 -7.97 0.27
C PRO A 231 30.60 -8.93 -0.05
N SER A 232 29.46 -8.77 0.61
CA SER A 232 28.27 -9.59 0.41
C SER A 232 27.51 -9.20 -0.86
N SER A 233 27.10 -10.21 -1.63
CA SER A 233 26.33 -10.02 -2.85
C SER A 233 24.88 -9.62 -2.56
N GLY A 234 24.46 -8.46 -3.08
CA GLY A 234 23.06 -8.02 -3.02
C GLY A 234 22.87 -6.53 -3.30
N GLY A 235 21.73 -6.20 -3.90
CA GLY A 235 21.33 -4.80 -4.16
C GLY A 235 21.13 -3.99 -2.88
N LEU A 236 20.62 -4.60 -1.81
CA LEU A 236 20.42 -3.92 -0.52
C LEU A 236 21.73 -3.41 0.10
N ALA A 237 22.76 -4.26 0.14
CA ALA A 237 24.09 -3.85 0.61
C ALA A 237 24.65 -2.73 -0.27
N SER A 238 24.57 -2.88 -1.60
CA SER A 238 25.08 -1.88 -2.54
C SER A 238 24.35 -0.53 -2.46
N ALA A 239 23.05 -0.52 -2.15
CA ALA A 239 22.26 0.69 -2.00
C ALA A 239 22.51 1.41 -0.66
N LEU A 240 22.52 0.67 0.45
CA LEU A 240 22.78 1.24 1.78
C LEU A 240 24.25 1.68 1.96
N SER A 241 25.21 0.99 1.34
CA SER A 241 26.62 1.43 1.31
C SER A 241 26.87 2.68 0.44
N ALA A 242 25.86 3.22 -0.26
CA ALA A 242 25.94 4.51 -0.95
C ALA A 242 25.58 5.70 -0.03
N ILE A 243 25.21 5.46 1.23
CA ILE A 243 24.83 6.53 2.18
C ILE A 243 26.09 7.06 2.87
N THR A 244 26.51 8.28 2.54
CA THR A 244 27.74 8.91 3.05
C THR A 244 27.53 9.94 4.17
N ASP A 245 26.33 10.50 4.31
CA ASP A 245 26.12 11.78 5.01
C ASP A 245 25.68 11.63 6.49
N THR A 246 25.87 10.44 7.06
CA THR A 246 25.38 10.03 8.38
C THR A 246 26.36 9.08 9.06
N ASP A 247 26.59 9.25 10.36
CA ASP A 247 27.24 8.24 11.21
C ASP A 247 26.33 7.01 11.27
N ILE A 248 26.81 5.88 10.72
CA ILE A 248 26.06 4.63 10.54
C ILE A 248 26.72 3.55 11.39
N VAL A 249 25.89 2.76 12.07
CA VAL A 249 26.30 1.49 12.68
C VAL A 249 25.43 0.38 12.11
N TRP A 250 26.03 -0.70 11.64
CA TRP A 250 25.30 -1.77 10.97
C TRP A 250 25.24 -3.05 11.81
N VAL A 251 24.04 -3.53 12.12
CA VAL A 251 23.78 -4.79 12.83
C VAL A 251 23.31 -5.87 11.86
N GLY A 252 23.93 -7.06 11.89
CA GLY A 252 23.60 -8.15 10.97
C GLY A 252 24.34 -9.46 11.25
N TRP A 253 23.85 -10.58 10.71
CA TRP A 253 24.61 -11.84 10.74
C TRP A 253 25.83 -11.74 9.80
N PRO A 254 27.05 -12.13 10.24
CA PRO A 254 28.29 -12.01 9.45
C PRO A 254 28.43 -13.04 8.32
N GLY A 255 27.36 -13.74 7.94
CA GLY A 255 27.35 -14.66 6.79
C GLY A 255 27.98 -16.03 7.02
N ALA A 256 28.52 -16.29 8.21
CA ALA A 256 29.06 -17.59 8.63
C ALA A 256 28.57 -17.99 10.03
N THR A 257 28.50 -19.30 10.27
CA THR A 257 28.23 -19.87 11.59
C THR A 257 29.54 -19.92 12.39
N ILE A 258 29.59 -19.27 13.54
CA ILE A 258 30.80 -19.15 14.37
C ILE A 258 30.45 -19.68 15.77
N PRO A 259 30.80 -20.94 16.10
CA PRO A 259 30.39 -21.59 17.35
C PRO A 259 31.39 -21.44 18.50
N ASP A 260 32.63 -20.99 18.22
CA ASP A 260 33.67 -20.78 19.22
C ASP A 260 33.68 -19.31 19.69
N GLU A 261 33.73 -19.10 21.01
CA GLU A 261 33.58 -17.77 21.60
C GLU A 261 34.81 -16.88 21.42
N ALA A 262 36.02 -17.47 21.32
CA ALA A 262 37.23 -16.70 21.03
C ALA A 262 37.24 -16.20 19.57
N ASP A 263 36.83 -17.04 18.62
CA ASP A 263 36.57 -16.59 17.23
C ASP A 263 35.45 -15.53 17.17
N ARG A 264 34.40 -15.60 18.01
CA ARG A 264 33.37 -14.54 18.11
C ARG A 264 33.93 -13.21 18.61
N GLU A 265 34.80 -13.21 19.62
CA GLU A 265 35.44 -11.98 20.13
C GLU A 265 36.36 -11.34 19.08
N ILE A 266 37.18 -12.16 18.39
CA ILE A 266 38.05 -11.72 17.28
C ILE A 266 37.21 -11.11 16.14
N VAL A 267 36.15 -11.78 15.72
CA VAL A 267 35.27 -11.32 14.64
C VAL A 267 34.49 -10.07 15.03
N THR A 268 34.04 -9.97 16.28
CA THR A 268 33.36 -8.76 16.81
C THR A 268 34.28 -7.56 16.81
N THR A 269 35.54 -7.74 17.24
CA THR A 269 36.54 -6.66 17.28
C THR A 269 36.84 -6.14 15.86
N ALA A 270 37.16 -7.02 14.92
CA ALA A 270 37.48 -6.64 13.54
C ALA A 270 36.28 -6.02 12.80
N LEU A 271 35.06 -6.51 13.04
CA LEU A 271 33.85 -5.89 12.48
C LEU A 271 33.53 -4.54 13.14
N ALA A 272 33.87 -4.35 14.42
CA ALA A 272 33.62 -3.10 15.12
C ALA A 272 34.43 -1.92 14.56
N GLU A 273 35.67 -2.16 14.10
CA GLU A 273 36.49 -1.20 13.36
C GLU A 273 35.82 -0.76 12.04
N MET A 274 35.07 -1.66 11.40
CA MET A 274 34.30 -1.38 10.17
C MET A 274 32.92 -0.77 10.42
N THR A 275 32.62 -0.27 11.64
CA THR A 275 31.30 0.19 12.10
C THR A 275 30.19 -0.89 12.13
N TYR A 276 30.56 -2.15 11.99
CA TYR A 276 29.62 -3.27 11.97
C TYR A 276 29.49 -3.93 13.36
N ARG A 277 28.39 -4.66 13.57
CA ARG A 277 28.08 -5.41 14.80
C ARG A 277 27.47 -6.77 14.43
N PRO A 278 28.18 -7.90 14.67
CA PRO A 278 27.68 -9.21 14.30
C PRO A 278 26.53 -9.66 15.22
N VAL A 279 25.53 -10.30 14.63
CA VAL A 279 24.58 -11.16 15.34
C VAL A 279 24.97 -12.61 15.02
N PHE A 280 25.57 -13.32 15.96
CA PHE A 280 25.96 -14.71 15.76
C PHE A 280 24.73 -15.61 15.83
N LEU A 281 24.52 -16.44 14.80
CA LEU A 281 23.40 -17.37 14.70
C LEU A 281 23.95 -18.77 14.44
N ASP A 282 23.57 -19.73 15.29
CA ASP A 282 24.04 -21.11 15.19
C ASP A 282 23.33 -21.86 14.04
N GLN A 283 23.92 -22.96 13.55
CA GLN A 283 23.47 -23.61 12.31
C GLN A 283 22.01 -24.09 12.37
N GLU A 284 21.58 -24.71 13.47
CA GLU A 284 20.20 -25.17 13.62
C GLU A 284 19.21 -23.98 13.64
N LEU A 285 19.59 -22.88 14.30
CA LEU A 285 18.80 -21.66 14.31
C LEU A 285 18.69 -21.10 12.88
N MET A 286 19.79 -20.99 12.15
CA MET A 286 19.82 -20.56 10.74
C MET A 286 18.96 -21.43 9.82
N ASP A 287 19.01 -22.76 9.98
CA ASP A 287 18.20 -23.70 9.20
C ASP A 287 16.69 -23.49 9.47
N GLN A 288 16.29 -23.27 10.73
CA GLN A 288 14.86 -23.09 11.09
C GLN A 288 14.35 -21.66 10.82
N TYR A 289 15.16 -20.63 11.08
CA TYR A 289 14.82 -19.21 10.91
C TYR A 289 14.94 -18.75 9.45
N TYR A 290 16.14 -18.86 8.86
CA TYR A 290 16.44 -18.29 7.54
C TYR A 290 15.98 -19.24 6.43
N SER A 291 16.43 -20.49 6.43
CA SER A 291 16.04 -21.46 5.40
C SER A 291 14.58 -21.89 5.55
N GLY A 292 14.11 -22.11 6.79
CA GLY A 292 12.72 -22.37 7.14
C GLY A 292 11.82 -21.13 7.03
N PHE A 293 11.59 -20.42 8.14
CA PHE A 293 10.52 -19.41 8.21
C PHE A 293 10.65 -18.28 7.19
N CYS A 294 11.84 -17.72 7.01
CA CYS A 294 12.05 -16.62 6.06
C CYS A 294 11.88 -17.10 4.61
N ASN A 295 12.63 -18.12 4.18
CA ASN A 295 12.76 -18.45 2.77
C ASN A 295 11.77 -19.52 2.26
N ASN A 296 11.15 -20.32 3.15
CA ASN A 296 10.14 -21.32 2.78
C ASN A 296 8.69 -20.89 3.09
N ILE A 297 8.48 -19.92 4.00
CA ILE A 297 7.13 -19.44 4.36
C ILE A 297 6.91 -18.00 3.88
N LEU A 298 7.71 -17.03 4.35
CA LEU A 298 7.49 -15.61 4.03
C LEU A 298 7.82 -15.29 2.56
N TRP A 299 8.95 -15.76 2.03
CA TRP A 299 9.37 -15.48 0.66
C TRP A 299 8.37 -15.97 -0.40
N PRO A 300 7.88 -17.23 -0.41
CA PRO A 300 6.91 -17.68 -1.41
C PRO A 300 5.55 -16.97 -1.27
N LEU A 301 5.11 -16.71 -0.04
CA LEU A 301 3.85 -16.01 0.24
C LEU A 301 3.87 -14.58 -0.30
N PHE A 302 4.91 -13.81 -0.01
CA PHE A 302 5.00 -12.40 -0.39
C PHE A 302 5.14 -12.23 -1.91
N HIS A 303 5.67 -13.23 -2.60
CA HIS A 303 5.75 -13.30 -4.06
C HIS A 303 4.62 -14.11 -4.72
N TYR A 304 3.47 -14.29 -4.04
CA TYR A 304 2.24 -14.88 -4.59
C TYR A 304 2.33 -16.35 -5.06
N ILE A 305 3.36 -17.09 -4.67
CA ILE A 305 3.54 -18.52 -4.98
C ILE A 305 2.66 -19.42 -4.09
N GLY A 306 2.22 -18.89 -2.94
CA GLY A 306 1.47 -19.62 -1.93
C GLY A 306 2.38 -20.32 -0.90
N LEU A 307 1.77 -20.97 0.09
CA LEU A 307 2.50 -21.75 1.09
C LEU A 307 2.84 -23.15 0.55
N PRO A 308 4.00 -23.74 0.91
CA PRO A 308 4.35 -25.10 0.49
C PRO A 308 3.30 -26.12 0.95
N GLN A 309 2.82 -26.95 0.02
CA GLN A 309 1.91 -28.06 0.35
C GLN A 309 2.65 -29.23 1.05
N ASP A 310 3.95 -29.33 0.79
CA ASP A 310 4.82 -30.46 1.17
C ASP A 310 5.62 -30.23 2.46
N CYS A 311 5.03 -29.58 3.47
CA CYS A 311 5.61 -29.41 4.82
C CYS A 311 5.79 -30.73 5.62
N ARG A 312 5.92 -31.88 4.97
CA ARG A 312 5.98 -33.22 5.57
C ARG A 312 7.37 -33.88 5.54
N PHE A 313 8.34 -33.34 4.80
CA PHE A 313 9.56 -34.06 4.43
C PHE A 313 10.78 -33.94 5.36
N LYS A 314 10.68 -33.22 6.49
CA LYS A 314 11.64 -33.33 7.61
C LYS A 314 10.89 -33.41 8.94
N LYS A 315 11.07 -34.51 9.69
CA LYS A 315 10.45 -34.71 11.03
C LYS A 315 10.85 -33.67 12.09
N SER A 316 11.89 -32.87 11.84
CA SER A 316 12.38 -31.82 12.75
C SER A 316 11.85 -30.41 12.45
N MET A 317 11.10 -30.21 11.35
CA MET A 317 10.71 -28.87 10.89
C MET A 317 9.19 -28.71 10.85
N ASP A 318 8.58 -28.58 12.02
CA ASP A 318 7.21 -28.12 12.17
C ASP A 318 7.14 -26.58 12.06
N PHE A 319 5.99 -26.04 11.65
CA PHE A 319 5.74 -24.60 11.61
C PHE A 319 5.96 -23.96 12.99
N LYS A 320 5.66 -24.67 14.09
CA LYS A 320 5.88 -24.15 15.45
C LYS A 320 7.36 -23.93 15.76
N SER A 321 8.25 -24.85 15.40
CA SER A 321 9.69 -24.70 15.66
C SER A 321 10.30 -23.62 14.78
N GLN A 322 9.92 -23.56 13.49
CA GLN A 322 10.32 -22.47 12.59
C GLN A 322 9.86 -21.08 13.09
N ARG A 323 8.62 -20.96 13.61
CA ARG A 323 8.13 -19.70 14.23
C ARG A 323 8.87 -19.36 15.52
N GLN A 324 9.23 -20.35 16.33
CA GLN A 324 10.02 -20.14 17.56
C GLN A 324 11.44 -19.69 17.21
N ALA A 325 12.09 -20.33 16.24
CA ALA A 325 13.39 -19.90 15.71
C ALA A 325 13.37 -18.47 15.16
N TYR A 326 12.30 -18.09 14.45
CA TYR A 326 12.11 -16.71 13.97
C TYR A 326 11.95 -15.69 15.11
N GLN A 327 11.28 -16.07 16.21
CA GLN A 327 11.20 -15.27 17.43
C GLN A 327 12.57 -15.16 18.14
N THR A 328 13.28 -16.27 18.34
CA THR A 328 14.61 -16.28 18.96
C THR A 328 15.61 -15.44 18.17
N ALA A 329 15.67 -15.60 16.84
CA ALA A 329 16.57 -14.80 16.00
C ALA A 329 16.24 -13.30 16.10
N ASN A 330 14.95 -12.91 15.97
CA ASN A 330 14.55 -11.51 16.10
C ASN A 330 14.86 -10.94 17.51
N GLN A 331 14.84 -11.77 18.56
CA GLN A 331 15.27 -11.35 19.91
C GLN A 331 16.78 -11.08 19.96
N MET A 332 17.63 -11.99 19.45
CA MET A 332 19.08 -11.79 19.40
C MET A 332 19.48 -10.54 18.60
N PHE A 333 18.72 -10.22 17.54
CA PHE A 333 18.83 -8.94 16.82
C PHE A 333 18.44 -7.73 17.68
N ALA A 334 17.37 -7.83 18.49
CA ALA A 334 16.94 -6.77 19.40
C ALA A 334 17.96 -6.55 20.53
N ASP A 335 18.53 -7.62 21.09
CA ASP A 335 19.47 -7.59 22.21
C ASP A 335 20.74 -6.81 21.83
N VAL A 336 21.37 -7.16 20.70
CA VAL A 336 22.56 -6.46 20.17
C VAL A 336 22.27 -4.99 19.83
N VAL A 337 21.06 -4.67 19.34
CA VAL A 337 20.66 -3.27 19.10
C VAL A 337 20.48 -2.50 20.40
N CYS A 338 19.91 -3.12 21.45
CA CYS A 338 19.74 -2.49 22.76
C CYS A 338 21.08 -2.23 23.45
N GLU A 339 22.08 -3.12 23.30
CA GLU A 339 23.43 -2.96 23.85
C GLU A 339 24.16 -1.73 23.29
N ILE A 340 24.05 -1.49 21.98
CA ILE A 340 24.82 -0.43 21.28
C ILE A 340 24.09 0.91 21.17
N HIS A 341 22.80 0.97 21.52
CA HIS A 341 21.93 2.13 21.36
C HIS A 341 22.31 3.27 22.31
N LYS A 342 22.22 4.52 21.81
CA LYS A 342 22.39 5.75 22.59
C LYS A 342 21.20 6.67 22.34
N GLU A 343 20.87 7.49 23.33
CA GLU A 343 19.81 8.49 23.22
C GLU A 343 20.01 9.38 21.98
N GLY A 344 18.94 9.55 21.19
CA GLY A 344 18.95 10.27 19.93
C GLY A 344 19.26 9.43 18.68
N ASP A 345 19.82 8.22 18.82
CA ASP A 345 20.02 7.30 17.69
C ASP A 345 18.67 6.92 17.02
N THR A 346 18.72 6.75 15.70
CA THR A 346 17.58 6.36 14.87
C THR A 346 17.79 4.95 14.34
N ILE A 347 16.84 4.03 14.61
CA ILE A 347 16.96 2.63 14.22
C ILE A 347 16.17 2.38 12.92
N TRP A 348 16.79 1.74 11.95
CA TRP A 348 16.17 1.38 10.67
C TRP A 348 16.25 -0.13 10.45
N CYS A 349 15.12 -0.81 10.63
CA CYS A 349 14.98 -2.24 10.47
C CYS A 349 14.61 -2.59 9.02
N HIS A 350 15.20 -3.63 8.46
CA HIS A 350 14.96 -4.02 7.07
C HIS A 350 14.40 -5.43 6.89
N ASP A 351 13.38 -5.49 6.02
CA ASP A 351 12.88 -6.65 5.30
C ASP A 351 12.08 -7.70 6.11
N TYR A 352 11.48 -8.65 5.39
CA TYR A 352 10.63 -9.72 5.93
C TYR A 352 11.32 -10.63 6.96
N HIS A 353 12.64 -10.58 7.03
CA HIS A 353 13.45 -11.28 8.04
C HIS A 353 13.22 -10.75 9.46
N LEU A 354 12.97 -9.44 9.61
CA LEU A 354 12.99 -8.72 10.88
C LEU A 354 11.64 -8.06 11.22
N MET A 355 10.52 -8.74 10.93
CA MET A 355 9.17 -8.20 11.16
C MET A 355 8.78 -8.14 12.64
N LEU A 356 9.43 -8.90 13.53
CA LEU A 356 9.16 -8.82 14.97
C LEU A 356 10.00 -7.74 15.66
N LEU A 357 11.13 -7.35 15.06
CA LEU A 357 12.14 -6.47 15.65
C LEU A 357 11.57 -5.13 16.17
N PRO A 358 10.69 -4.38 15.47
CA PRO A 358 10.20 -3.10 15.97
C PRO A 358 9.48 -3.21 17.32
N MET A 359 8.61 -4.23 17.47
CA MET A 359 7.95 -4.54 18.73
C MET A 359 8.91 -4.97 19.84
N LEU A 360 9.97 -5.73 19.51
CA LEU A 360 10.94 -6.16 20.52
C LEU A 360 11.77 -4.96 21.03
N LEU A 361 12.17 -4.06 20.12
CA LEU A 361 12.85 -2.81 20.45
C LEU A 361 12.00 -1.90 21.34
N LYS A 362 10.73 -1.61 20.95
CA LYS A 362 9.82 -0.80 21.77
C LYS A 362 9.51 -1.44 23.14
N LYS A 363 9.58 -2.77 23.25
CA LYS A 363 9.39 -3.51 24.53
C LYS A 363 10.60 -3.49 25.47
N SER A 364 11.77 -3.01 25.04
CA SER A 364 12.93 -2.81 25.92
C SER A 364 12.69 -1.78 27.03
N GLY A 365 11.67 -0.92 26.89
CA GLY A 365 11.44 0.24 27.75
C GLY A 365 12.26 1.48 27.37
N ILE A 366 13.13 1.38 26.37
CA ILE A 366 13.94 2.48 25.85
C ILE A 366 13.15 3.25 24.78
N HIS A 367 13.16 4.58 24.85
CA HIS A 367 12.47 5.43 23.88
C HIS A 367 13.25 5.55 22.56
N MET A 368 13.14 4.51 21.74
CA MET A 368 13.80 4.39 20.44
C MET A 368 12.93 4.95 19.30
N LYS A 369 13.55 5.68 18.35
CA LYS A 369 12.98 5.93 17.02
C LYS A 369 13.18 4.68 16.17
N VAL A 370 12.13 4.13 15.57
CA VAL A 370 12.18 2.87 14.81
C VAL A 370 11.42 3.00 13.50
N GLY A 371 12.14 2.97 12.37
CA GLY A 371 11.54 2.76 11.05
C GLY A 371 11.71 1.31 10.60
N TRP A 372 10.74 0.77 9.87
CA TRP A 372 10.85 -0.54 9.21
C TRP A 372 10.55 -0.43 7.72
N PHE A 373 11.36 -1.06 6.86
CA PHE A 373 11.18 -1.02 5.40
C PHE A 373 11.20 -2.41 4.76
N LEU A 374 10.18 -2.73 3.96
CA LEU A 374 10.09 -4.01 3.22
C LEU A 374 10.67 -3.90 1.81
N HIS A 375 11.64 -4.77 1.48
CA HIS A 375 12.27 -4.77 0.16
C HIS A 375 11.59 -5.69 -0.86
N THR A 376 10.80 -6.65 -0.38
CA THR A 376 9.95 -7.55 -1.16
C THR A 376 8.54 -6.96 -1.38
N PRO A 377 7.70 -7.52 -2.27
CA PRO A 377 6.31 -7.10 -2.39
C PRO A 377 5.52 -7.37 -1.09
N PHE A 378 4.60 -6.49 -0.70
CA PHE A 378 3.58 -6.86 0.27
C PHE A 378 2.37 -7.47 -0.45
N PRO A 379 1.97 -8.72 -0.13
CA PRO A 379 0.91 -9.42 -0.83
C PRO A 379 -0.47 -8.86 -0.45
N SER A 380 -1.45 -9.04 -1.35
CA SER A 380 -2.83 -8.62 -1.09
C SER A 380 -3.41 -9.31 0.16
N PRO A 381 -4.37 -8.71 0.87
CA PRO A 381 -4.92 -9.28 2.11
C PRO A 381 -5.44 -10.72 1.97
N GLU A 382 -5.99 -11.06 0.80
CA GLU A 382 -6.46 -12.42 0.48
C GLU A 382 -5.35 -13.47 0.41
N VAL A 383 -4.15 -13.09 -0.02
CA VAL A 383 -2.97 -13.96 0.03
C VAL A 383 -2.38 -13.93 1.45
N TYR A 384 -2.18 -12.74 2.02
CA TYR A 384 -1.61 -12.57 3.36
C TYR A 384 -2.39 -13.32 4.46
N ARG A 385 -3.73 -13.41 4.35
CA ARG A 385 -4.56 -14.09 5.37
C ARG A 385 -4.34 -15.60 5.47
N THR A 386 -3.69 -16.21 4.48
CA THR A 386 -3.28 -17.63 4.53
C THR A 386 -2.17 -17.91 5.54
N LEU A 387 -1.36 -16.90 5.89
CA LEU A 387 -0.25 -17.02 6.85
C LEU A 387 -0.77 -17.32 8.27
N PRO A 388 -0.35 -18.44 8.91
CA PRO A 388 -0.59 -18.64 10.32
C PRO A 388 0.19 -17.58 11.12
N ASN A 389 -0.39 -17.09 12.21
CA ASN A 389 0.14 -15.99 13.02
C ASN A 389 0.30 -14.61 12.33
N ARG A 390 -0.30 -14.40 11.15
CA ARG A 390 -0.46 -13.10 10.46
C ARG A 390 -0.70 -11.88 11.37
N VAL A 391 -1.58 -12.01 12.37
CA VAL A 391 -1.92 -10.94 13.32
C VAL A 391 -0.70 -10.49 14.12
N GLN A 392 0.11 -11.41 14.61
CA GLN A 392 1.32 -11.10 15.40
C GLN A 392 2.36 -10.35 14.56
N LEU A 393 2.50 -10.69 13.27
CA LEU A 393 3.47 -10.06 12.37
C LEU A 393 3.04 -8.66 11.95
N LEU A 394 1.74 -8.43 11.67
CA LEU A 394 1.23 -7.08 11.45
C LEU A 394 1.37 -6.22 12.71
N GLN A 395 0.92 -6.73 13.87
CA GLN A 395 1.08 -6.03 15.15
C GLN A 395 2.54 -5.66 15.43
N ALA A 396 3.49 -6.55 15.12
CA ALA A 396 4.89 -6.29 15.43
C ALA A 396 5.58 -5.30 14.48
N VAL A 397 5.22 -5.28 13.19
CA VAL A 397 5.64 -4.21 12.26
C VAL A 397 4.97 -2.88 12.61
N MET A 398 3.71 -2.91 13.05
CA MET A 398 2.95 -1.73 13.48
C MET A 398 3.57 -1.01 14.69
N GLU A 399 4.45 -1.65 15.48
CA GLU A 399 5.20 -0.97 16.55
C GLU A 399 6.35 -0.06 16.04
N ALA A 400 6.62 -0.03 14.73
CA ALA A 400 7.43 1.03 14.13
C ALA A 400 6.70 2.39 14.16
N ASP A 401 7.48 3.47 14.06
CA ASP A 401 6.98 4.84 13.90
C ASP A 401 6.67 5.15 12.41
N LEU A 402 7.50 4.62 11.51
CA LEU A 402 7.33 4.67 10.05
C LEU A 402 7.50 3.28 9.42
N VAL A 403 6.52 2.89 8.60
CA VAL A 403 6.51 1.64 7.81
C VAL A 403 6.63 1.99 6.33
N GLY A 404 7.72 1.58 5.68
CA GLY A 404 8.01 1.88 4.28
C GLY A 404 7.93 0.67 3.34
N PHE A 405 7.49 0.92 2.11
CA PHE A 405 7.41 -0.08 1.05
C PHE A 405 8.00 0.42 -0.28
N GLN A 406 8.32 -0.50 -1.19
CA GLN A 406 8.83 -0.17 -2.53
C GLN A 406 7.82 0.56 -3.44
N THR A 407 6.51 0.29 -3.28
CA THR A 407 5.45 0.82 -4.15
C THR A 407 4.20 1.16 -3.35
N TYR A 408 3.38 2.07 -3.90
CA TYR A 408 2.11 2.46 -3.28
C TYR A 408 1.13 1.28 -3.15
N ASP A 409 1.15 0.33 -4.09
CA ASP A 409 0.30 -0.88 -4.00
C ASP A 409 0.67 -1.79 -2.83
N HIS A 410 1.96 -1.91 -2.50
CA HIS A 410 2.39 -2.68 -1.34
C HIS A 410 1.97 -2.00 -0.04
N ALA A 411 2.13 -0.67 0.07
CA ALA A 411 1.61 0.12 1.18
C ALA A 411 0.08 -0.01 1.32
N ARG A 412 -0.66 0.12 0.21
CA ARG A 412 -2.12 -0.04 0.15
C ARG A 412 -2.57 -1.43 0.57
N HIS A 413 -1.85 -2.49 0.17
CA HIS A 413 -2.12 -3.86 0.61
C HIS A 413 -1.85 -4.05 2.11
N PHE A 414 -0.79 -3.44 2.66
CA PHE A 414 -0.50 -3.49 4.11
C PHE A 414 -1.59 -2.78 4.92
N VAL A 415 -1.99 -1.55 4.54
CA VAL A 415 -3.12 -0.83 5.17
C VAL A 415 -4.42 -1.65 5.08
N SER A 416 -4.68 -2.28 3.93
CA SER A 416 -5.86 -3.15 3.75
C SER A 416 -5.78 -4.42 4.61
N ALA A 417 -4.59 -4.97 4.86
CA ALA A 417 -4.39 -6.13 5.72
C ALA A 417 -4.54 -5.74 7.21
N CYS A 418 -3.98 -4.61 7.64
CA CYS A 418 -4.14 -4.11 9.02
C CYS A 418 -5.60 -3.76 9.33
N THR A 419 -6.25 -2.95 8.50
CA THR A 419 -7.67 -2.57 8.70
C THR A 419 -8.64 -3.77 8.58
N GLY A 420 -8.25 -4.85 7.90
CA GLY A 420 -9.04 -6.08 7.76
C GLY A 420 -8.75 -7.19 8.78
N LEU A 421 -7.58 -7.20 9.42
CA LEU A 421 -7.15 -8.27 10.33
C LEU A 421 -6.87 -7.82 11.78
N LEU A 422 -6.67 -6.52 12.00
CA LEU A 422 -6.47 -5.91 13.31
C LEU A 422 -7.67 -5.05 13.75
N GLU A 423 -8.67 -4.88 12.88
CA GLU A 423 -9.86 -4.02 13.06
C GLU A 423 -9.54 -2.55 13.38
N LEU A 424 -8.34 -2.09 12.99
CA LEU A 424 -7.90 -0.70 13.10
C LEU A 424 -8.49 0.19 11.98
N ASP A 425 -8.62 1.48 12.26
CA ASP A 425 -8.97 2.49 11.27
C ASP A 425 -7.72 3.09 10.58
N SER A 426 -7.92 3.73 9.42
CA SER A 426 -6.86 4.28 8.58
C SER A 426 -7.20 5.68 8.09
N CYS A 427 -6.25 6.59 8.20
CA CYS A 427 -6.34 7.97 7.74
C CYS A 427 -5.34 8.25 6.60
N PRO A 428 -5.39 9.41 5.92
CA PRO A 428 -4.45 9.74 4.84
C PRO A 428 -2.97 9.82 5.26
N GLN A 429 -2.68 9.78 6.57
CA GLN A 429 -1.33 9.84 7.12
C GLN A 429 -0.79 8.47 7.55
N GLY A 430 -1.62 7.42 7.57
CA GLY A 430 -1.24 6.10 8.08
C GLY A 430 -2.39 5.30 8.70
N ILE A 431 -2.06 4.47 9.70
CA ILE A 431 -2.99 3.61 10.41
C ILE A 431 -3.09 4.06 11.87
N GLU A 432 -4.31 4.19 12.39
CA GLU A 432 -4.57 4.63 13.76
C GLU A 432 -4.49 3.43 14.70
N CYS A 433 -3.65 3.53 15.75
CA CYS A 433 -3.30 2.40 16.61
C CYS A 433 -3.34 2.82 18.08
N GLY A 434 -4.55 3.02 18.61
CA GLY A 434 -4.76 3.58 19.95
C GLY A 434 -4.48 5.08 19.95
N GLU A 435 -3.49 5.54 20.72
CA GLU A 435 -3.16 6.97 20.84
C GLU A 435 -2.15 7.47 19.77
N ARG A 436 -1.61 6.57 18.95
CA ARG A 436 -0.57 6.86 17.95
C ARG A 436 -1.04 6.58 16.51
N ILE A 437 -0.57 7.38 15.57
CA ILE A 437 -0.71 7.15 14.12
C ILE A 437 0.60 6.53 13.61
N VAL A 438 0.53 5.34 13.04
CA VAL A 438 1.65 4.65 12.40
C VAL A 438 1.74 5.11 10.96
N ARG A 439 2.79 5.83 10.58
CA ARG A 439 2.93 6.30 9.20
C ARG A 439 3.22 5.14 8.25
N VAL A 440 2.60 5.17 7.08
CA VAL A 440 2.78 4.17 6.02
C VAL A 440 2.93 4.90 4.68
N ASP A 441 4.07 4.74 4.00
CA ASP A 441 4.34 5.40 2.71
C ASP A 441 5.25 4.55 1.78
N ALA A 442 5.37 4.96 0.51
CA ALA A 442 6.18 4.33 -0.51
C ALA A 442 7.49 5.12 -0.77
N PHE A 443 8.61 4.39 -0.75
CA PHE A 443 9.95 4.88 -1.04
C PHE A 443 10.60 3.86 -2.00
N PRO A 444 10.51 4.04 -3.32
CA PRO A 444 11.14 3.12 -4.27
C PRO A 444 12.66 3.18 -4.15
N ILE A 445 13.33 2.03 -3.98
CA ILE A 445 14.79 1.99 -3.86
C ILE A 445 15.48 2.14 -5.23
N GLY A 446 16.46 3.05 -5.30
CA GLY A 446 17.33 3.25 -6.45
C GLY A 446 18.71 2.57 -6.33
N ILE A 447 19.67 3.05 -7.11
CA ILE A 447 21.10 2.65 -7.09
C ILE A 447 22.03 3.86 -6.92
N ASP A 448 23.33 3.67 -6.67
CA ASP A 448 24.35 4.67 -7.04
C ASP A 448 24.63 4.52 -8.54
N ALA A 449 23.91 5.26 -9.37
CA ALA A 449 24.10 5.28 -10.82
C ALA A 449 25.49 5.82 -11.22
N GLY A 450 26.04 6.75 -10.44
CA GLY A 450 27.37 7.32 -10.66
C GLY A 450 28.49 6.30 -10.52
N ARG A 451 28.34 5.28 -9.64
CA ARG A 451 29.28 4.16 -9.54
C ARG A 451 29.37 3.35 -10.83
N PHE A 452 28.25 3.16 -11.54
CA PHE A 452 28.25 2.46 -12.83
C PHE A 452 28.91 3.31 -13.92
N GLY A 453 28.62 4.61 -13.98
CA GLY A 453 29.33 5.55 -14.88
C GLY A 453 30.84 5.53 -14.68
N ARG A 454 31.31 5.76 -13.44
CA ARG A 454 32.73 5.72 -13.07
C ARG A 454 33.39 4.36 -13.35
N ALA A 455 32.65 3.25 -13.23
CA ALA A 455 33.18 1.92 -13.57
C ALA A 455 33.40 1.74 -15.08
N LEU A 456 32.53 2.32 -15.93
CA LEU A 456 32.69 2.28 -17.39
C LEU A 456 33.88 3.10 -17.88
N GLU A 457 34.35 4.09 -17.13
CA GLU A 457 35.54 4.89 -17.46
C GLU A 457 36.87 4.13 -17.23
N LEU A 458 36.84 2.99 -16.53
CA LEU A 458 38.05 2.21 -16.21
C LEU A 458 38.62 1.47 -17.43
N HIS A 459 39.94 1.50 -17.59
CA HIS A 459 40.65 0.86 -18.70
C HIS A 459 40.33 -0.64 -18.83
N GLU A 460 40.38 -1.39 -17.72
CA GLU A 460 40.06 -2.82 -17.68
C GLU A 460 38.58 -3.14 -18.06
N VAL A 461 37.68 -2.18 -17.87
CA VAL A 461 36.27 -2.29 -18.29
C VAL A 461 36.13 -1.99 -19.78
N GLN A 462 36.85 -1.00 -20.31
CA GLN A 462 36.92 -0.73 -21.76
C GLN A 462 37.58 -1.86 -22.56
N GLU A 463 38.57 -2.54 -21.98
CA GLU A 463 39.16 -3.76 -22.54
C GLU A 463 38.13 -4.89 -22.61
N LYS A 464 37.39 -5.18 -21.53
CA LYS A 464 36.30 -6.18 -21.52
C LYS A 464 35.13 -5.81 -22.44
N ILE A 465 34.77 -4.53 -22.56
CA ILE A 465 33.79 -4.04 -23.54
C ILE A 465 34.25 -4.34 -24.96
N THR A 466 35.54 -4.19 -25.24
CA THR A 466 36.13 -4.50 -26.55
C THR A 466 36.19 -6.01 -26.81
N GLU A 467 36.56 -6.81 -25.80
CA GLU A 467 36.50 -8.27 -25.85
C GLU A 467 35.08 -8.77 -26.17
N PHE A 468 34.06 -8.29 -25.43
CA PHE A 468 32.68 -8.72 -25.65
C PHE A 468 32.11 -8.24 -26.98
N LYS A 469 32.44 -7.03 -27.45
CA LYS A 469 32.08 -6.57 -28.81
C LYS A 469 32.67 -7.48 -29.89
N ASN A 470 33.88 -7.99 -29.70
CA ASN A 470 34.48 -8.97 -30.61
C ASN A 470 33.82 -10.36 -30.50
N LEU A 471 33.57 -10.84 -29.27
CA LEU A 471 32.92 -12.13 -28.99
C LEU A 471 31.50 -12.22 -29.57
N PHE A 472 30.71 -11.16 -29.46
CA PHE A 472 29.34 -11.09 -29.94
C PHE A 472 29.20 -10.45 -31.33
N SER A 473 30.31 -10.15 -32.01
CA SER A 473 30.32 -9.51 -33.34
C SER A 473 29.39 -10.20 -34.33
N GLY A 474 28.59 -9.41 -35.05
CA GLY A 474 27.57 -9.87 -36.00
C GLY A 474 26.32 -10.49 -35.38
N ARG A 475 26.14 -10.44 -34.05
CA ARG A 475 24.97 -10.97 -33.33
C ARG A 475 24.40 -9.93 -32.37
N ASN A 476 23.07 -9.92 -32.20
CA ASN A 476 22.43 -9.15 -31.14
C ASN A 476 22.48 -9.90 -29.80
N VAL A 477 22.71 -9.15 -28.72
CA VAL A 477 22.83 -9.70 -27.36
C VAL A 477 21.59 -9.34 -26.54
N ILE A 478 20.84 -10.37 -26.13
CA ILE A 478 19.81 -10.28 -25.11
C ILE A 478 20.40 -10.77 -23.79
N LEU A 479 20.23 -10.01 -22.70
CA LEU A 479 20.78 -10.35 -21.39
C LEU A 479 19.68 -10.57 -20.34
N GLY A 480 19.79 -11.64 -19.59
CA GLY A 480 19.17 -11.79 -18.28
C GLY A 480 20.23 -11.91 -17.19
N VAL A 481 20.09 -11.17 -16.09
CA VAL A 481 20.93 -11.30 -14.90
C VAL A 481 20.01 -11.46 -13.70
N ASP A 482 19.97 -12.66 -13.14
CA ASP A 482 19.02 -13.00 -12.07
C ASP A 482 19.68 -13.96 -11.08
N ARG A 483 19.32 -13.85 -9.78
CA ARG A 483 19.51 -14.98 -8.86
C ARG A 483 18.62 -16.13 -9.31
N LEU A 484 19.11 -17.36 -9.26
CA LEU A 484 18.36 -18.57 -9.65
C LEU A 484 17.23 -18.86 -8.64
N ASP A 485 16.14 -18.10 -8.78
CA ASP A 485 15.05 -17.98 -7.81
C ASP A 485 13.71 -18.06 -8.57
N MET A 486 12.75 -18.77 -8.01
CA MET A 486 11.48 -19.10 -8.66
C MET A 486 10.64 -17.86 -9.03
N ILE A 487 10.88 -16.73 -8.37
CA ILE A 487 10.20 -15.46 -8.68
C ILE A 487 10.65 -14.82 -9.99
N LYS A 488 11.79 -15.27 -10.58
CA LYS A 488 12.47 -14.58 -11.70
C LYS A 488 12.02 -15.00 -13.10
N GLY A 489 11.12 -15.98 -13.20
CA GLY A 489 10.51 -16.36 -14.47
C GLY A 489 11.46 -16.95 -15.51
N PHE A 490 12.52 -17.66 -15.09
CA PHE A 490 13.49 -18.30 -16.00
C PHE A 490 12.80 -19.20 -17.05
N ILE A 491 11.81 -19.98 -16.64
CA ILE A 491 11.04 -20.88 -17.51
C ILE A 491 10.33 -20.07 -18.60
N GLN A 492 9.61 -19.03 -18.20
CA GLN A 492 8.91 -18.11 -19.08
C GLN A 492 9.86 -17.42 -20.06
N LYS A 493 11.02 -16.96 -19.58
CA LYS A 493 12.07 -16.32 -20.38
C LYS A 493 12.61 -17.24 -21.49
N VAL A 494 12.93 -18.49 -21.14
CA VAL A 494 13.45 -19.49 -22.11
C VAL A 494 12.37 -19.91 -23.10
N LEU A 495 11.12 -20.10 -22.66
CA LEU A 495 9.99 -20.43 -23.55
C LEU A 495 9.64 -19.28 -24.52
N ALA A 496 9.68 -18.04 -24.06
CA ALA A 496 9.44 -16.88 -24.93
C ALA A 496 10.56 -16.68 -25.95
N PHE A 497 11.82 -16.92 -25.56
CA PHE A 497 12.95 -16.90 -26.50
C PHE A 497 12.90 -18.05 -27.50
N GLU A 498 12.48 -19.26 -27.09
CA GLU A 498 12.19 -20.36 -28.03
C GLU A 498 11.11 -19.96 -29.04
N LYS A 499 9.99 -19.41 -28.56
CA LYS A 499 8.86 -19.00 -29.41
C LYS A 499 9.23 -17.87 -30.39
N PHE A 500 10.01 -16.90 -29.91
CA PHE A 500 10.62 -15.87 -30.77
C PHE A 500 11.44 -16.50 -31.90
N LEU A 501 12.29 -17.50 -31.61
CA LEU A 501 13.10 -18.18 -32.65
C LEU A 501 12.25 -19.03 -33.62
N GLU A 502 11.16 -19.66 -33.17
CA GLU A 502 10.20 -20.36 -34.04
C GLU A 502 9.55 -19.40 -35.05
N GLN A 503 9.13 -18.22 -34.59
CA GLN A 503 8.49 -17.19 -35.40
C GLN A 503 9.53 -16.49 -36.30
N ASN A 504 10.74 -16.25 -35.80
CA ASN A 504 11.81 -15.50 -36.46
C ASN A 504 12.97 -16.39 -36.95
N ASN A 505 12.69 -17.38 -37.80
CA ASN A 505 13.72 -18.28 -38.37
C ASN A 505 14.93 -17.52 -38.98
N GLY A 506 14.70 -16.33 -39.57
CA GLY A 506 15.76 -15.47 -40.12
C GLY A 506 16.70 -14.79 -39.10
N ARG A 507 16.38 -14.87 -37.79
CA ARG A 507 17.19 -14.37 -36.66
C ARG A 507 18.02 -15.48 -35.99
N ILE A 508 17.79 -16.76 -36.29
CA ILE A 508 18.57 -17.89 -35.75
C ILE A 508 20.06 -17.68 -36.05
N GLY A 509 20.92 -17.86 -35.02
CA GLY A 509 22.36 -17.62 -35.09
C GLY A 509 22.80 -16.14 -35.12
N LYS A 510 21.87 -15.20 -35.35
CA LYS A 510 22.10 -13.74 -35.31
C LYS A 510 21.68 -13.09 -33.99
N VAL A 511 21.06 -13.85 -33.08
CA VAL A 511 20.64 -13.41 -31.75
C VAL A 511 21.12 -14.43 -30.74
N VAL A 512 21.59 -13.98 -29.57
CA VAL A 512 21.96 -14.82 -28.44
C VAL A 512 21.30 -14.31 -27.16
N LEU A 513 20.69 -15.22 -26.40
CA LEU A 513 20.26 -14.97 -25.03
C LEU A 513 21.38 -15.40 -24.07
N LEU A 514 21.99 -14.45 -23.39
CA LEU A 514 22.92 -14.68 -22.29
C LEU A 514 22.15 -14.59 -20.97
N GLN A 515 22.03 -15.69 -20.25
CA GLN A 515 21.42 -15.72 -18.92
C GLN A 515 22.50 -16.01 -17.87
N ILE A 516 22.82 -15.00 -17.06
CA ILE A 516 23.61 -15.14 -15.84
C ILE A 516 22.66 -15.58 -14.73
N ALA A 517 22.92 -16.74 -14.14
CA ALA A 517 22.10 -17.35 -13.10
C ALA A 517 22.92 -17.42 -11.80
N VAL A 518 22.83 -16.39 -10.95
CA VAL A 518 23.60 -16.34 -9.71
C VAL A 518 23.07 -17.41 -8.74
N PRO A 519 23.88 -18.42 -8.34
CA PRO A 519 23.40 -19.51 -7.49
C PRO A 519 22.93 -18.99 -6.13
N THR A 520 21.81 -19.50 -5.63
CA THR A 520 21.22 -19.04 -4.37
C THR A 520 20.43 -20.18 -3.71
N ARG A 521 20.47 -20.26 -2.37
CA ARG A 521 19.68 -21.20 -1.55
C ARG A 521 19.77 -22.67 -2.01
N SER A 522 20.94 -23.09 -2.52
CA SER A 522 21.14 -24.37 -3.23
C SER A 522 20.75 -25.63 -2.46
N ASP A 523 20.72 -25.59 -1.13
CA ASP A 523 20.32 -26.72 -0.28
C ASP A 523 18.80 -26.99 -0.33
N VAL A 524 18.02 -25.93 -0.61
CA VAL A 524 16.55 -25.95 -0.65
C VAL A 524 16.07 -26.78 -1.86
N PRO A 525 15.25 -27.84 -1.65
CA PRO A 525 14.82 -28.75 -2.71
C PRO A 525 14.17 -28.06 -3.92
N GLU A 526 13.36 -27.05 -3.67
CA GLU A 526 12.59 -26.28 -4.66
C GLU A 526 13.52 -25.53 -5.63
N TYR A 527 14.66 -25.02 -5.13
CA TYR A 527 15.66 -24.31 -5.92
C TYR A 527 16.46 -25.28 -6.80
N ARG A 528 16.78 -26.47 -6.29
CA ARG A 528 17.40 -27.54 -7.10
C ARG A 528 16.45 -28.07 -8.17
N LYS A 529 15.15 -28.19 -7.87
CA LYS A 529 14.13 -28.56 -8.87
C LYS A 529 14.04 -27.51 -9.98
N LEU A 530 14.01 -26.23 -9.63
CA LEU A 530 14.03 -25.13 -10.60
C LEU A 530 15.30 -25.17 -11.47
N ALA A 531 16.48 -25.35 -10.88
CA ALA A 531 17.74 -25.44 -11.59
C ALA A 531 17.69 -26.53 -12.68
N SER A 532 17.31 -27.77 -12.31
CA SER A 532 17.16 -28.87 -13.26
C SER A 532 16.17 -28.57 -14.40
N GLN A 533 15.02 -27.95 -14.09
CA GLN A 533 14.03 -27.58 -15.10
C GLN A 533 14.55 -26.49 -16.07
N VAL A 534 15.30 -25.51 -15.57
CA VAL A 534 15.93 -24.48 -16.40
C VAL A 534 17.03 -25.09 -17.27
N HIS A 535 17.88 -25.96 -16.72
CA HIS A 535 18.92 -26.66 -17.47
C HIS A 535 18.35 -27.57 -18.57
N GLU A 536 17.27 -28.29 -18.30
CA GLU A 536 16.56 -29.12 -19.29
C GLU A 536 15.99 -28.27 -20.44
N LEU A 537 15.32 -27.16 -20.12
CA LEU A 537 14.78 -26.25 -21.14
C LEU A 537 15.88 -25.58 -21.97
N VAL A 538 16.94 -25.09 -21.34
CA VAL A 538 18.10 -24.51 -22.05
C VAL A 538 18.76 -25.55 -22.96
N ALA A 539 18.95 -26.79 -22.49
CA ALA A 539 19.48 -27.88 -23.30
C ALA A 539 18.56 -28.22 -24.48
N ARG A 540 17.23 -28.23 -24.29
CA ARG A 540 16.24 -28.44 -25.35
C ARG A 540 16.33 -27.37 -26.44
N VAL A 541 16.31 -26.10 -26.07
CA VAL A 541 16.36 -24.98 -27.04
C VAL A 541 17.70 -24.94 -27.76
N ASN A 542 18.81 -25.14 -27.05
CA ASN A 542 20.14 -25.23 -27.65
C ASN A 542 20.28 -26.43 -28.59
N GLY A 543 19.71 -27.59 -28.25
CA GLY A 543 19.70 -28.76 -29.13
C GLY A 543 18.82 -28.61 -30.37
N ARG A 544 17.80 -27.74 -30.33
CA ARG A 544 16.83 -27.52 -31.41
C ARG A 544 17.21 -26.41 -32.38
N PHE A 545 17.77 -25.30 -31.88
CA PHE A 545 18.12 -24.11 -32.69
C PHE A 545 19.63 -23.84 -32.74
N GLY A 546 20.44 -24.62 -32.04
CA GLY A 546 21.90 -24.54 -32.10
C GLY A 546 22.48 -25.12 -33.39
N THR A 547 23.71 -24.69 -33.69
CA THR A 547 24.52 -25.22 -34.78
C THR A 547 25.94 -25.47 -34.30
N LEU A 548 26.77 -26.16 -35.10
CA LEU A 548 28.20 -26.34 -34.84
C LEU A 548 29.00 -25.02 -34.70
N LYS A 549 28.40 -23.86 -35.00
CA LYS A 549 29.01 -22.52 -34.87
C LYS A 549 28.30 -21.60 -33.88
N THR A 550 27.07 -21.91 -33.45
CA THR A 550 26.21 -20.96 -32.73
C THR A 550 25.33 -21.65 -31.69
N THR A 551 25.50 -21.28 -30.43
CA THR A 551 24.58 -21.64 -29.34
C THR A 551 23.61 -20.47 -29.10
N PRO A 552 22.27 -20.67 -29.18
CA PRO A 552 21.30 -19.58 -29.06
C PRO A 552 21.11 -19.10 -27.61
N ILE A 553 21.26 -19.98 -26.60
CA ILE A 553 21.25 -19.61 -25.18
C ILE A 553 22.59 -19.94 -24.53
N LEU A 554 23.26 -18.92 -23.99
CA LEU A 554 24.41 -19.06 -23.11
C LEU A 554 23.91 -18.93 -21.66
N HIS A 555 23.82 -20.05 -20.94
CA HIS A 555 23.40 -20.08 -19.53
C HIS A 555 24.63 -20.30 -18.64
N LEU A 556 24.81 -19.45 -17.62
CA LEU A 556 26.01 -19.45 -16.77
C LEU A 556 25.62 -19.38 -15.28
N ASP A 557 25.74 -20.51 -14.57
CA ASP A 557 25.42 -20.65 -13.14
C ASP A 557 26.56 -20.11 -12.23
N GLN A 558 26.88 -18.82 -12.36
CA GLN A 558 27.99 -18.18 -11.64
C GLN A 558 27.71 -16.72 -11.24
N THR A 559 28.45 -16.24 -10.25
CA THR A 559 28.56 -14.81 -9.93
C THR A 559 29.63 -14.18 -10.81
N LEU A 560 29.32 -13.07 -11.49
CA LEU A 560 30.31 -12.24 -12.18
C LEU A 560 30.83 -11.13 -11.25
N ASP A 561 32.07 -10.70 -11.44
CA ASP A 561 32.58 -9.50 -10.78
C ASP A 561 31.91 -8.22 -11.32
N PHE A 562 31.95 -7.17 -10.50
CA PHE A 562 31.26 -5.90 -10.79
C PHE A 562 31.72 -5.25 -12.11
N HIS A 563 33.01 -5.32 -12.45
CA HIS A 563 33.58 -4.68 -13.63
C HIS A 563 33.25 -5.47 -14.91
N THR A 564 33.29 -6.80 -14.87
CA THR A 564 32.77 -7.67 -15.94
C THR A 564 31.27 -7.45 -16.16
N LEU A 565 30.48 -7.30 -15.09
CA LEU A 565 29.04 -7.07 -15.21
C LEU A 565 28.72 -5.70 -15.84
N CYS A 566 29.42 -4.63 -15.46
CA CYS A 566 29.30 -3.32 -16.09
C CYS A 566 29.66 -3.37 -17.60
N ALA A 567 30.78 -4.00 -17.94
CA ALA A 567 31.17 -4.21 -19.34
C ALA A 567 30.10 -4.98 -20.12
N LEU A 568 29.48 -5.99 -19.51
CA LEU A 568 28.47 -6.82 -20.14
C LEU A 568 27.14 -6.07 -20.35
N TYR A 569 26.71 -5.25 -19.39
CA TYR A 569 25.56 -4.36 -19.59
C TYR A 569 25.83 -3.40 -20.77
N ALA A 570 27.00 -2.75 -20.81
CA ALA A 570 27.32 -1.73 -21.81
C ALA A 570 27.40 -2.22 -23.28
N VAL A 571 27.50 -3.54 -23.52
CA VAL A 571 27.48 -4.15 -24.86
C VAL A 571 26.15 -4.85 -25.20
N THR A 572 25.18 -4.84 -24.28
CA THR A 572 23.92 -5.59 -24.43
C THR A 572 22.87 -4.75 -25.16
N ASP A 573 22.30 -5.29 -26.24
CA ASP A 573 21.24 -4.63 -27.01
C ASP A 573 19.89 -4.61 -26.31
N VAL A 574 19.56 -5.69 -25.59
CA VAL A 574 18.26 -5.86 -24.92
C VAL A 574 18.44 -6.49 -23.53
N ALA A 575 17.96 -5.84 -22.47
CA ALA A 575 17.79 -6.49 -21.16
C ALA A 575 16.40 -7.11 -21.06
N LEU A 576 16.31 -8.36 -20.58
CA LEU A 576 15.08 -9.14 -20.53
C LEU A 576 14.76 -9.57 -19.09
N ILE A 577 13.90 -8.79 -18.42
CA ILE A 577 13.59 -8.87 -16.99
C ILE A 577 12.16 -9.39 -16.78
N THR A 578 11.99 -10.71 -16.77
CA THR A 578 10.69 -11.41 -16.76
C THR A 578 10.24 -11.89 -15.37
N SER A 579 10.55 -11.14 -14.30
CA SER A 579 10.17 -11.53 -12.94
C SER A 579 8.66 -11.66 -12.78
N LEU A 580 8.18 -12.80 -12.25
CA LEU A 580 6.76 -13.09 -12.03
C LEU A 580 6.17 -12.25 -10.89
N ARG A 581 6.99 -11.93 -9.88
CA ARG A 581 6.82 -10.88 -8.86
C ARG A 581 8.21 -10.41 -8.44
N ASP A 582 8.44 -9.10 -8.32
CA ASP A 582 9.69 -8.54 -7.80
C ASP A 582 9.41 -7.25 -7.03
N GLY A 583 10.02 -7.05 -5.86
CA GLY A 583 9.77 -5.86 -5.03
C GLY A 583 10.23 -4.57 -5.69
N MET A 584 11.31 -4.63 -6.46
CA MET A 584 11.76 -3.53 -7.32
C MET A 584 12.41 -4.06 -8.59
N ASN A 585 13.41 -4.94 -8.47
CA ASN A 585 14.36 -5.34 -9.53
C ASN A 585 15.38 -4.24 -9.90
N LEU A 586 16.48 -4.15 -9.15
CA LEU A 586 17.54 -3.17 -9.40
C LEU A 586 18.38 -3.45 -10.65
N VAL A 587 18.47 -4.70 -11.13
CA VAL A 587 19.17 -5.04 -12.39
C VAL A 587 18.67 -4.21 -13.57
N SER A 588 17.38 -3.85 -13.59
CA SER A 588 16.82 -2.92 -14.59
C SER A 588 17.45 -1.52 -14.53
N TYR A 589 17.69 -0.96 -13.33
CA TYR A 589 18.37 0.32 -13.12
C TYR A 589 19.87 0.22 -13.47
N GLU A 590 20.54 -0.86 -13.04
CA GLU A 590 21.96 -1.13 -13.33
C GLU A 590 22.23 -1.16 -14.84
N TYR A 591 21.37 -1.84 -15.59
CA TYR A 591 21.44 -1.90 -17.05
C TYR A 591 21.33 -0.52 -17.70
N ILE A 592 20.33 0.29 -17.29
CA ILE A 592 20.09 1.65 -17.83
C ILE A 592 21.28 2.58 -17.54
N ALA A 593 21.84 2.53 -16.34
CA ALA A 593 23.02 3.32 -15.97
C ALA A 593 24.23 2.99 -16.88
N CYS A 594 24.35 1.73 -17.32
CA CYS A 594 25.38 1.32 -18.28
C CYS A 594 25.02 1.53 -19.77
N GLN A 595 23.78 1.92 -20.12
CA GLN A 595 23.33 2.02 -21.52
C GLN A 595 23.74 3.31 -22.25
N GLU A 596 24.50 4.21 -21.62
CA GLU A 596 24.72 5.56 -22.16
C GLU A 596 25.31 5.58 -23.59
N SER A 597 26.22 4.66 -23.92
CA SER A 597 26.81 4.56 -25.26
C SER A 597 26.02 3.70 -26.25
N ASN A 598 25.30 2.65 -25.81
CA ASN A 598 24.63 1.70 -26.72
C ASN A 598 23.14 2.03 -26.95
N LYS A 599 22.50 2.74 -26.02
CA LYS A 599 21.06 3.01 -25.96
C LYS A 599 20.23 1.72 -26.09
N GLY A 600 20.62 0.64 -25.42
CA GLY A 600 19.90 -0.64 -25.49
C GLY A 600 18.49 -0.59 -24.87
N VAL A 601 17.67 -1.58 -25.20
CA VAL A 601 16.24 -1.62 -24.86
C VAL A 601 16.00 -2.45 -23.60
N LEU A 602 15.19 -1.93 -22.67
CA LEU A 602 14.74 -2.69 -21.50
C LEU A 602 13.36 -3.31 -21.76
N ILE A 603 13.26 -4.64 -21.72
CA ILE A 603 11.99 -5.39 -21.59
C ILE A 603 11.81 -5.73 -20.11
N LEU A 604 10.68 -5.31 -19.52
CA LEU A 604 10.45 -5.35 -18.08
C LEU A 604 9.05 -5.87 -17.74
N SER A 605 8.98 -6.89 -16.89
CA SER A 605 7.73 -7.42 -16.34
C SER A 605 6.92 -6.34 -15.61
N GLU A 606 5.62 -6.27 -15.88
CA GLU A 606 4.68 -5.42 -15.12
C GLU A 606 4.61 -5.75 -13.62
N PHE A 607 5.08 -6.93 -13.21
CA PHE A 607 5.06 -7.41 -11.83
C PHE A 607 6.34 -7.14 -11.04
N ALA A 608 7.31 -6.44 -11.63
CA ALA A 608 8.46 -5.87 -10.92
C ALA A 608 8.15 -4.42 -10.50
N GLY A 609 8.47 -4.03 -9.26
CA GLY A 609 8.23 -2.66 -8.77
C GLY A 609 8.82 -1.55 -9.66
N ALA A 610 9.95 -1.83 -10.33
CA ALA A 610 10.57 -0.93 -11.31
C ALA A 610 9.65 -0.56 -12.48
N ALA A 611 8.63 -1.37 -12.79
CA ALA A 611 7.64 -1.06 -13.83
C ALA A 611 6.67 0.07 -13.44
N GLN A 612 6.73 0.59 -12.21
CA GLN A 612 6.07 1.86 -11.84
C GLN A 612 6.95 3.08 -12.21
N SER A 613 8.27 2.96 -12.12
CA SER A 613 9.22 4.04 -12.45
C SER A 613 9.65 4.06 -13.93
N LEU A 614 9.97 2.90 -14.51
CA LEU A 614 10.70 2.77 -15.78
C LEU A 614 9.81 2.50 -17.01
N ARG A 615 8.48 2.54 -16.83
CA ARG A 615 7.47 2.18 -17.85
C ARG A 615 7.51 3.04 -19.10
N THR A 616 7.91 4.31 -19.00
CA THR A 616 7.92 5.24 -20.14
C THR A 616 8.97 4.87 -21.18
N GLY A 617 10.17 4.46 -20.75
CA GLY A 617 11.23 4.00 -21.65
C GLY A 617 11.19 2.51 -21.97
N ALA A 618 10.78 1.67 -21.01
CA ALA A 618 10.77 0.21 -21.16
C ALA A 618 9.68 -0.27 -22.14
N ILE A 619 9.84 -1.51 -22.62
CA ILE A 619 8.72 -2.32 -23.10
C ILE A 619 8.20 -3.08 -21.89
N ILE A 620 7.00 -2.75 -21.43
CA ILE A 620 6.34 -3.50 -20.36
C ILE A 620 5.68 -4.75 -20.95
N VAL A 621 5.78 -5.88 -20.25
CA VAL A 621 5.21 -7.18 -20.65
C VAL A 621 4.58 -7.90 -19.46
N ASN A 622 3.57 -8.74 -19.71
CA ASN A 622 3.13 -9.76 -18.78
C ASN A 622 3.96 -11.05 -18.99
N PRO A 623 4.85 -11.46 -18.07
CA PRO A 623 5.70 -12.63 -18.25
C PRO A 623 4.95 -13.97 -18.29
N TRP A 624 3.64 -14.01 -17.96
CA TRP A 624 2.82 -15.21 -18.14
C TRP A 624 2.32 -15.39 -19.58
N ASP A 625 2.31 -14.32 -20.39
CA ASP A 625 2.03 -14.40 -21.82
C ASP A 625 3.34 -14.58 -22.60
N ILE A 626 3.52 -15.82 -23.10
CA ILE A 626 4.72 -16.23 -23.83
C ILE A 626 4.74 -15.63 -25.25
N ASP A 627 3.59 -15.27 -25.83
CA ASP A 627 3.51 -14.58 -27.12
C ASP A 627 3.83 -13.09 -26.96
N GLU A 628 3.34 -12.44 -25.89
CA GLU A 628 3.66 -11.03 -25.61
C GLU A 628 5.17 -10.85 -25.39
N VAL A 629 5.82 -11.70 -24.59
CA VAL A 629 7.28 -11.62 -24.36
C VAL A 629 8.06 -11.93 -25.64
N ALA A 630 7.62 -12.89 -26.46
CA ALA A 630 8.26 -13.18 -27.75
C ALA A 630 8.15 -12.01 -28.74
N GLY A 631 6.96 -11.41 -28.85
CA GLY A 631 6.72 -10.20 -29.66
C GLY A 631 7.47 -8.97 -29.14
N ALA A 632 7.64 -8.83 -27.82
CA ALA A 632 8.45 -7.78 -27.21
C ALA A 632 9.95 -7.93 -27.53
N ILE A 633 10.46 -9.16 -27.60
CA ILE A 633 11.83 -9.45 -28.06
C ILE A 633 11.99 -9.05 -29.53
N GLU A 634 11.05 -9.42 -30.39
CA GLU A 634 11.08 -9.00 -31.80
C GLU A 634 11.01 -7.47 -31.94
N LEU A 635 10.10 -6.81 -31.21
CA LEU A 635 9.96 -5.36 -31.20
C LEU A 635 11.27 -4.68 -30.78
N ALA A 636 11.85 -5.09 -29.63
CA ALA A 636 13.09 -4.53 -29.10
C ALA A 636 14.25 -4.59 -30.11
N LEU A 637 14.40 -5.72 -30.81
CA LEU A 637 15.41 -5.96 -31.84
C LEU A 637 15.16 -5.23 -33.18
N ASN A 638 14.08 -4.46 -33.28
CA ASN A 638 13.69 -3.66 -34.45
C ASN A 638 13.47 -2.17 -34.13
N ILE A 639 13.58 -1.71 -32.87
CA ILE A 639 13.35 -0.28 -32.53
C ILE A 639 14.42 0.62 -33.20
N PRO A 640 14.02 1.67 -33.97
CA PRO A 640 14.94 2.63 -34.55
C PRO A 640 15.79 3.36 -33.50
N ALA A 641 17.04 3.69 -33.83
CA ALA A 641 18.00 4.28 -32.90
C ALA A 641 17.48 5.54 -32.18
N VAL A 642 16.73 6.42 -32.88
CA VAL A 642 16.15 7.65 -32.32
C VAL A 642 15.12 7.36 -31.21
N GLU A 643 14.27 6.34 -31.39
CA GLU A 643 13.30 5.93 -30.37
C GLU A 643 13.98 5.18 -29.22
N ARG A 644 15.04 4.40 -29.51
CA ARG A 644 15.89 3.80 -28.46
C ARG A 644 16.58 4.85 -27.60
N GLU A 645 17.14 5.91 -28.20
CA GLU A 645 17.77 7.02 -27.51
C GLU A 645 16.77 7.79 -26.63
N LYS A 646 15.59 8.12 -27.17
CA LYS A 646 14.50 8.77 -26.42
C LYS A 646 14.09 7.95 -25.19
N ARG A 647 13.94 6.63 -25.35
CA ARG A 647 13.60 5.68 -24.28
C ARG A 647 14.70 5.56 -23.23
N HIS A 648 15.96 5.47 -23.66
CA HIS A 648 17.10 5.47 -22.75
C HIS A 648 17.14 6.75 -21.93
N LYS A 649 17.04 7.91 -22.57
CA LYS A 649 17.13 9.23 -21.93
C LYS A 649 16.16 9.36 -20.75
N HIS A 650 14.86 9.16 -20.98
CA HIS A 650 13.85 9.32 -19.93
C HIS A 650 14.07 8.35 -18.75
N ASN A 651 14.40 7.09 -19.03
CA ASN A 651 14.68 6.12 -17.97
C ASN A 651 16.00 6.43 -17.24
N TYR A 652 17.02 6.95 -17.93
CA TYR A 652 18.30 7.34 -17.34
C TYR A 652 18.16 8.59 -16.45
N GLU A 653 17.33 9.56 -16.84
CA GLU A 653 16.94 10.71 -16.01
C GLU A 653 16.30 10.24 -14.68
N ILE A 654 15.41 9.24 -14.73
CA ILE A 654 14.81 8.64 -13.52
C ILE A 654 15.87 7.91 -12.67
N VAL A 655 16.70 7.06 -13.28
CA VAL A 655 17.73 6.25 -12.60
C VAL A 655 18.83 7.12 -11.94
N THR A 656 19.15 8.28 -12.52
CA THR A 656 20.17 9.20 -11.98
C THR A 656 19.63 10.20 -10.97
N THR A 657 18.33 10.50 -10.97
CA THR A 657 17.69 11.36 -9.96
C THR A 657 17.26 10.57 -8.72
N HIS A 658 16.53 9.47 -8.92
CA HIS A 658 15.95 8.67 -7.83
C HIS A 658 16.95 7.59 -7.38
N THR A 659 18.03 8.05 -6.75
CA THR A 659 19.17 7.22 -6.34
C THR A 659 18.91 6.47 -5.02
N ALA A 660 19.80 5.54 -4.68
CA ALA A 660 19.82 4.91 -3.36
C ALA A 660 20.03 5.92 -2.21
N GLN A 661 20.81 6.99 -2.46
CA GLN A 661 21.04 8.06 -1.49
C GLN A 661 19.79 8.91 -1.28
N ASP A 662 19.05 9.27 -2.36
CA ASP A 662 17.77 9.98 -2.25
C ASP A 662 16.71 9.15 -1.50
N TRP A 663 16.55 7.87 -1.88
CA TRP A 663 15.66 6.93 -1.17
C TRP A 663 15.91 6.91 0.34
N ALA A 664 17.19 6.77 0.74
CA ALA A 664 17.58 6.73 2.14
C ALA A 664 17.38 8.08 2.84
N GLN A 665 17.75 9.19 2.20
CA GLN A 665 17.53 10.52 2.75
C GLN A 665 16.03 10.82 2.89
N LYS A 666 15.17 10.46 1.93
CA LYS A 666 13.71 10.64 2.02
C LYS A 666 13.14 9.85 3.20
N PHE A 667 13.50 8.56 3.34
CA PHE A 667 13.01 7.74 4.46
C PHE A 667 13.49 8.25 5.82
N LEU A 668 14.78 8.59 5.95
CA LEU A 668 15.35 9.08 7.22
C LEU A 668 14.87 10.49 7.59
N ARG A 669 14.54 11.35 6.61
CA ARG A 669 13.82 12.62 6.84
C ARG A 669 12.43 12.33 7.40
N GLU A 670 11.60 11.55 6.71
CA GLU A 670 10.23 11.24 7.17
C GLU A 670 10.19 10.53 8.52
N LEU A 671 11.14 9.64 8.83
CA LEU A 671 11.25 9.00 10.15
C LEU A 671 11.58 10.01 11.26
N ASN A 672 12.50 10.95 11.01
CA ASN A 672 12.81 11.99 11.99
C ASN A 672 11.67 13.00 12.13
N ASP A 673 11.04 13.40 11.03
CA ASP A 673 9.85 14.25 11.02
C ASP A 673 8.70 13.58 11.80
N THR A 674 8.50 12.28 11.62
CA THR A 674 7.49 11.51 12.38
C THR A 674 7.83 11.50 13.86
N ALA A 675 9.09 11.30 14.25
CA ALA A 675 9.51 11.34 15.65
C ALA A 675 9.47 12.73 16.29
N ILE A 676 9.52 13.82 15.50
CA ILE A 676 9.32 15.21 15.97
C ILE A 676 7.82 15.57 16.01
N LYS A 677 7.03 14.99 15.10
CA LYS A 677 5.57 15.20 14.97
C LYS A 677 4.76 14.15 15.74
N ALA A 678 5.40 13.33 16.59
CA ALA A 678 4.76 12.36 17.45
C ALA A 678 4.98 12.73 18.93
N PRO A 679 3.92 12.80 19.75
CA PRO A 679 2.52 12.72 19.36
C PRO A 679 2.00 14.06 18.81
N ILE A 680 1.42 14.05 17.60
CA ILE A 680 0.03 14.52 17.52
C ILE A 680 -0.73 13.52 18.39
N PRO A 681 -1.25 13.90 19.56
CA PRO A 681 -2.10 12.97 20.28
C PRO A 681 -3.34 12.79 19.41
N LEU A 682 -3.71 11.55 19.12
CA LEU A 682 -5.13 11.24 19.07
C LEU A 682 -5.66 11.61 20.46
N ARG A 683 -6.09 12.87 20.61
CA ARG A 683 -6.58 13.39 21.88
C ARG A 683 -7.78 12.55 22.25
N LYS A 684 -7.57 11.62 23.19
CA LYS A 684 -8.62 11.15 24.10
C LYS A 684 -9.39 12.40 24.49
N THR A 685 -10.68 12.39 24.19
CA THR A 685 -11.57 13.52 24.42
C THR A 685 -11.31 14.09 25.80
N GLY A 686 -10.83 15.33 25.83
CA GLY A 686 -10.20 15.89 27.01
C GLY A 686 -11.18 16.01 28.18
N THR A 687 -10.60 16.17 29.37
CA THR A 687 -11.24 16.29 30.68
C THR A 687 -12.74 16.63 30.64
N MET A 688 -13.57 15.83 31.32
CA MET A 688 -15.01 16.08 31.46
C MET A 688 -15.28 17.55 31.79
N LEU A 689 -16.16 18.18 31.02
CA LEU A 689 -16.38 19.62 31.09
C LEU A 689 -16.81 20.03 32.51
N PRO A 690 -16.06 20.90 33.22
CA PRO A 690 -16.40 21.30 34.59
C PRO A 690 -17.55 22.32 34.57
N ILE A 691 -18.80 21.82 34.50
CA ILE A 691 -20.03 22.62 34.29
C ILE A 691 -20.12 23.83 35.23
N GLU A 692 -19.79 23.66 36.51
CA GLU A 692 -19.82 24.74 37.50
C GLU A 692 -18.78 25.85 37.22
N GLU A 693 -17.57 25.48 36.78
CA GLU A 693 -16.50 26.42 36.39
C GLU A 693 -16.87 27.17 35.10
N VAL A 694 -17.48 26.48 34.14
CA VAL A 694 -17.98 27.03 32.87
C VAL A 694 -19.09 28.05 33.12
N ALA A 695 -20.01 27.76 34.04
CA ALA A 695 -21.08 28.67 34.46
C ALA A 695 -20.55 29.84 35.31
N ALA A 696 -19.59 29.60 36.20
CA ALA A 696 -18.95 30.65 37.00
C ALA A 696 -18.20 31.67 36.13
N ARG A 697 -17.49 31.23 35.07
CA ARG A 697 -16.89 32.16 34.09
C ARG A 697 -17.95 32.87 33.25
N TYR A 698 -19.00 32.17 32.82
CA TYR A 698 -20.12 32.79 32.09
C TYR A 698 -20.81 33.93 32.87
N ALA A 699 -20.89 33.82 34.21
CA ALA A 699 -21.39 34.88 35.09
C ALA A 699 -20.44 36.09 35.23
N GLN A 700 -19.13 35.89 35.03
CA GLN A 700 -18.10 36.93 35.16
C GLN A 700 -17.84 37.70 33.86
N SER A 701 -18.18 37.10 32.72
CA SER A 701 -17.96 37.63 31.37
C SER A 701 -19.04 38.62 30.92
N LYS A 702 -18.62 39.60 30.10
CA LYS A 702 -19.42 40.76 29.67
C LYS A 702 -20.06 40.60 28.29
N ASN A 703 -19.45 39.84 27.38
CA ASN A 703 -20.01 39.55 26.06
C ASN A 703 -19.66 38.13 25.63
N ARG A 704 -20.69 37.29 25.54
CA ARG A 704 -20.56 35.83 25.55
C ARG A 704 -21.05 35.24 24.24
N LEU A 705 -20.27 34.34 23.65
CA LEU A 705 -20.64 33.63 22.43
C LEU A 705 -20.86 32.14 22.72
N LEU A 706 -22.08 31.66 22.43
CA LEU A 706 -22.46 30.25 22.55
C LEU A 706 -22.65 29.66 21.16
N ILE A 707 -21.82 28.70 20.77
CA ILE A 707 -21.89 27.98 19.50
C ILE A 707 -22.31 26.53 19.80
N LEU A 708 -23.47 26.14 19.31
CA LEU A 708 -24.13 24.88 19.67
C LEU A 708 -24.34 24.01 18.42
N GLY A 709 -23.97 22.74 18.48
CA GLY A 709 -24.39 21.74 17.51
C GLY A 709 -25.86 21.39 17.68
N PHE A 710 -26.61 21.18 16.60
CA PHE A 710 -28.02 20.78 16.72
C PHE A 710 -28.18 19.28 17.06
N HIS A 711 -27.68 18.41 16.19
CA HIS A 711 -27.87 16.96 16.28
C HIS A 711 -26.97 16.30 17.34
N GLN A 712 -27.52 15.37 18.13
CA GLN A 712 -26.84 14.71 19.26
C GLN A 712 -26.21 15.70 20.24
N THR A 713 -26.90 16.83 20.50
CA THR A 713 -26.41 17.93 21.34
C THR A 713 -27.56 18.80 21.85
N LEU A 714 -28.48 19.22 20.96
CA LEU A 714 -29.74 19.89 21.32
C LEU A 714 -30.97 19.02 20.97
N ALA A 715 -30.88 18.26 19.89
CA ALA A 715 -31.88 17.28 19.50
C ALA A 715 -31.32 15.85 19.59
N ASP A 716 -32.03 15.00 20.32
CA ASP A 716 -31.83 13.55 20.33
C ASP A 716 -32.61 12.91 19.18
N GLU A 717 -32.10 11.79 18.65
CA GLU A 717 -32.93 10.92 17.82
C GLU A 717 -33.90 10.11 18.71
N PRO A 718 -35.17 9.93 18.30
CA PRO A 718 -36.10 9.08 19.04
C PRO A 718 -35.64 7.62 19.05
N VAL A 719 -35.77 6.96 20.20
CA VAL A 719 -35.61 5.51 20.29
C VAL A 719 -36.70 4.84 19.45
N GLN A 720 -36.29 3.95 18.57
CA GLN A 720 -37.09 3.49 17.43
C GLN A 720 -38.34 2.70 17.84
N SER A 721 -39.52 3.27 17.58
CA SER A 721 -40.77 2.51 17.44
C SER A 721 -40.75 1.71 16.14
N CYS A 722 -41.42 0.55 16.13
CA CYS A 722 -41.26 -0.47 15.07
C CYS A 722 -41.96 -0.17 13.73
N ASP A 723 -42.78 0.87 13.63
CA ASP A 723 -43.49 1.22 12.38
C ASP A 723 -42.57 1.91 11.36
N GLN A 724 -42.35 1.25 10.23
CA GLN A 724 -41.57 1.75 9.10
C GLN A 724 -42.48 2.42 8.06
N THR A 725 -42.49 3.75 7.98
CA THR A 725 -42.72 4.48 6.70
C THR A 725 -42.55 6.00 6.81
N GLU A 726 -42.87 6.62 7.95
CA GLU A 726 -42.72 8.07 8.12
C GLU A 726 -41.30 8.46 8.56
N GLY A 727 -40.85 9.65 8.13
CA GLY A 727 -39.49 10.13 8.34
C GLY A 727 -39.17 10.44 9.81
N ILE A 728 -37.94 10.17 10.23
CA ILE A 728 -37.47 10.36 11.61
C ILE A 728 -37.43 11.87 11.94
N GLU A 729 -38.45 12.33 12.66
CA GLU A 729 -38.58 13.75 13.02
C GLU A 729 -37.71 14.10 14.25
N LEU A 730 -36.51 14.63 13.98
CA LEU A 730 -35.63 15.21 14.99
C LEU A 730 -36.32 16.35 15.76
N LYS A 731 -36.32 16.24 17.09
CA LYS A 731 -36.97 17.18 18.00
C LYS A 731 -36.00 17.70 19.05
N LEU A 732 -36.07 19.01 19.31
CA LEU A 732 -35.37 19.67 20.41
C LEU A 732 -35.71 18.96 21.74
N ASN A 733 -34.69 18.63 22.53
CA ASN A 733 -34.89 17.98 23.83
C ASN A 733 -35.74 18.89 24.75
N PRO A 734 -36.88 18.41 25.32
CA PRO A 734 -37.80 19.26 26.06
C PRO A 734 -37.17 20.02 27.25
N GLY A 735 -36.12 19.48 27.86
CA GLY A 735 -35.40 20.11 28.97
C GLY A 735 -34.64 21.39 28.60
N LEU A 736 -34.49 21.67 27.29
CA LEU A 736 -33.76 22.83 26.78
C LEU A 736 -34.60 24.08 26.53
N LYS A 737 -35.94 23.97 26.50
CA LYS A 737 -36.79 25.10 26.11
C LYS A 737 -36.56 26.36 26.96
N GLY A 738 -36.74 26.24 28.28
CA GLY A 738 -36.50 27.34 29.22
C GLY A 738 -35.06 27.85 29.22
N PRO A 739 -34.03 26.98 29.30
CA PRO A 739 -32.63 27.39 29.20
C PRO A 739 -32.29 28.18 27.92
N LEU A 740 -32.74 27.71 26.75
CA LEU A 740 -32.51 28.42 25.49
C LEU A 740 -33.28 29.75 25.43
N GLU A 741 -34.51 29.80 25.96
CA GLU A 741 -35.28 31.04 26.06
C GLU A 741 -34.57 32.09 26.94
N THR A 742 -34.06 31.71 28.11
CA THR A 742 -33.29 32.60 29.00
C THR A 742 -31.99 33.07 28.33
N LEU A 743 -31.24 32.16 27.69
CA LEU A 743 -29.94 32.48 27.09
C LEU A 743 -30.08 33.36 25.84
N CYS A 744 -31.07 33.11 24.98
CA CYS A 744 -31.29 33.88 23.75
C CYS A 744 -31.96 35.25 23.99
N ASN A 745 -32.60 35.46 25.15
CA ASN A 745 -33.13 36.76 25.54
C ASN A 745 -32.11 37.63 26.30
N ASN A 746 -30.90 37.15 26.56
CA ASN A 746 -29.85 37.92 27.22
C ASN A 746 -29.05 38.74 26.19
N GLU A 747 -29.18 40.07 26.21
CA GLU A 747 -28.56 40.97 25.23
C GLU A 747 -27.02 40.87 25.17
N ASN A 748 -26.38 40.41 26.26
CA ASN A 748 -24.94 40.19 26.37
C ASN A 748 -24.51 38.74 26.05
N THR A 749 -25.36 37.99 25.34
CA THR A 749 -25.11 36.59 24.95
C THR A 749 -25.56 36.32 23.51
N THR A 750 -24.61 36.19 22.60
CA THR A 750 -24.88 35.76 21.21
C THR A 750 -24.97 34.23 21.14
N VAL A 751 -26.07 33.70 20.62
CA VAL A 751 -26.26 32.26 20.39
C VAL A 751 -26.26 31.93 18.90
N ILE A 752 -25.42 30.96 18.51
CA ILE A 752 -25.31 30.41 17.16
C ILE A 752 -25.60 28.91 17.22
N VAL A 753 -26.48 28.38 16.37
CA VAL A 753 -26.69 26.94 16.19
C VAL A 753 -26.24 26.48 14.80
N VAL A 754 -25.36 25.48 14.77
CA VAL A 754 -24.80 24.89 13.53
C VAL A 754 -25.31 23.46 13.30
N SER A 755 -25.83 23.21 12.09
CA SER A 755 -26.42 21.93 11.72
C SER A 755 -25.98 21.46 10.33
N GLY A 756 -26.09 20.15 10.10
CA GLY A 756 -26.03 19.56 8.75
C GLY A 756 -27.42 19.40 8.11
N TYR A 757 -28.50 19.55 8.88
CA TYR A 757 -29.88 19.40 8.41
C TYR A 757 -30.38 20.67 7.70
N GLY A 758 -31.43 20.49 6.89
CA GLY A 758 -32.07 21.55 6.12
C GLY A 758 -32.84 22.58 6.96
N ARG A 759 -33.17 23.71 6.33
CA ARG A 759 -33.75 24.91 6.96
C ARG A 759 -35.03 24.63 7.74
N SER A 760 -35.96 23.89 7.15
CA SER A 760 -37.27 23.53 7.74
C SER A 760 -37.18 22.78 9.06
N VAL A 761 -36.15 21.93 9.24
CA VAL A 761 -35.92 21.18 10.49
C VAL A 761 -35.49 22.13 11.61
N LEU A 762 -34.69 23.15 11.29
CA LEU A 762 -34.25 24.16 12.25
C LEU A 762 -35.36 25.17 12.55
N ASP A 763 -36.09 25.66 11.54
CA ASP A 763 -37.23 26.56 11.78
C ASP A 763 -38.30 25.91 12.67
N LYS A 764 -38.61 24.62 12.47
CA LYS A 764 -39.60 23.89 13.28
C LYS A 764 -39.18 23.67 14.74
N ASN A 765 -37.88 23.64 15.03
CA ASN A 765 -37.35 23.33 16.36
C ASN A 765 -36.82 24.55 17.12
N LEU A 766 -36.30 25.55 16.41
CA LEU A 766 -35.55 26.69 16.92
C LEU A 766 -36.04 28.03 16.36
N GLY A 767 -37.06 28.03 15.49
CA GLY A 767 -37.47 29.22 14.77
C GLY A 767 -37.94 30.38 15.66
N GLU A 768 -38.53 30.06 16.81
CA GLU A 768 -39.09 30.97 17.80
C GLU A 768 -38.03 31.71 18.66
N TYR A 769 -36.76 31.25 18.67
CA TYR A 769 -35.71 31.79 19.53
C TYR A 769 -34.85 32.85 18.81
N LYS A 770 -34.37 33.83 19.58
CA LYS A 770 -33.44 34.89 19.14
C LYS A 770 -32.00 34.35 19.00
N MET A 771 -31.77 33.48 18.02
CA MET A 771 -30.47 32.88 17.74
C MET A 771 -30.15 32.90 16.24
N TRP A 772 -28.87 32.92 15.91
CA TRP A 772 -28.39 32.67 14.56
C TRP A 772 -28.48 31.18 14.24
N LEU A 773 -28.94 30.82 13.04
CA LEU A 773 -29.01 29.44 12.58
C LEU A 773 -28.13 29.24 11.34
N ALA A 774 -27.43 28.11 11.26
CA ALA A 774 -26.74 27.67 10.05
C ALA A 774 -27.21 26.26 9.65
N ALA A 775 -27.87 26.17 8.49
CA ALA A 775 -28.34 24.93 7.89
C ALA A 775 -27.31 24.37 6.88
N GLU A 776 -27.41 23.07 6.61
CA GLU A 776 -26.60 22.34 5.61
C GLU A 776 -25.09 22.68 5.65
N ASN A 777 -24.52 22.68 6.86
CA ASN A 777 -23.11 22.95 7.13
C ASN A 777 -22.63 24.35 6.65
N GLY A 778 -23.52 25.34 6.63
CA GLY A 778 -23.19 26.75 6.35
C GLY A 778 -23.54 27.24 4.94
N ILE A 779 -24.31 26.47 4.16
CA ILE A 779 -24.83 26.88 2.85
C ILE A 779 -25.99 27.88 2.98
N PHE A 780 -26.74 27.82 4.09
CA PHE A 780 -27.74 28.82 4.43
C PHE A 780 -27.54 29.31 5.87
N LEU A 781 -27.63 30.63 6.07
CA LEU A 781 -27.62 31.29 7.38
C LEU A 781 -28.95 32.00 7.62
N ARG A 782 -29.40 32.07 8.88
CA ARG A 782 -30.53 32.89 9.31
C ARG A 782 -30.06 33.86 10.41
N PRO A 783 -30.00 35.17 10.14
CA PRO A 783 -29.78 36.18 11.17
C PRO A 783 -30.98 36.27 12.14
N ILE A 784 -30.79 36.91 13.29
CA ILE A 784 -31.83 37.03 14.32
C ILE A 784 -32.98 37.91 13.79
N GLY A 785 -34.14 37.29 13.54
CA GLY A 785 -35.34 37.99 13.05
C GLY A 785 -35.36 38.30 11.54
N GLU A 786 -34.39 37.79 10.77
CA GLU A 786 -34.31 37.95 9.31
C GLU A 786 -34.59 36.62 8.58
N GLU A 787 -34.80 36.66 7.26
CA GLU A 787 -34.99 35.47 6.43
C GLU A 787 -33.69 34.69 6.18
N TRP A 788 -33.81 33.49 5.60
CA TRP A 788 -32.65 32.64 5.25
C TRP A 788 -31.85 33.20 4.06
N ILE A 789 -30.60 33.56 4.32
CA ILE A 789 -29.61 34.00 3.34
C ILE A 789 -28.81 32.78 2.85
N ARG A 790 -28.53 32.69 1.54
CA ARG A 790 -27.67 31.65 0.95
C ARG A 790 -26.22 32.16 0.86
N THR A 791 -25.28 31.45 1.47
CA THR A 791 -23.95 31.99 1.84
C THR A 791 -22.83 31.75 0.82
N THR A 792 -23.15 31.45 -0.44
CA THR A 792 -22.17 31.04 -1.47
C THR A 792 -22.54 31.59 -2.85
N SER A 793 -21.50 31.82 -3.67
CA SER A 793 -21.58 32.38 -5.02
C SER A 793 -22.54 31.62 -5.95
N GLU A 794 -22.99 32.29 -7.01
CA GLU A 794 -24.04 31.89 -7.97
C GLU A 794 -23.76 30.57 -8.71
N TYR A 795 -22.55 30.01 -8.58
CA TYR A 795 -22.10 28.77 -9.20
C TYR A 795 -22.01 27.60 -8.22
N LEU A 796 -23.08 27.37 -7.45
CA LEU A 796 -23.27 26.11 -6.73
C LEU A 796 -23.62 24.99 -7.73
N ASP A 797 -22.60 24.47 -8.41
CA ASP A 797 -22.71 23.32 -9.30
C ASP A 797 -23.16 22.08 -8.52
N THR A 798 -24.42 21.69 -8.72
CA THR A 798 -25.02 20.46 -8.18
C THR A 798 -25.24 19.41 -9.26
N ASN A 799 -24.67 19.53 -10.46
CA ASN A 799 -24.83 18.51 -11.52
C ASN A 799 -24.29 17.12 -11.12
N TRP A 800 -23.48 17.09 -10.06
CA TRP A 800 -23.01 15.86 -9.41
C TRP A 800 -24.12 15.09 -8.65
N SER A 801 -25.21 15.74 -8.21
CA SER A 801 -26.21 15.15 -7.30
C SER A 801 -26.83 13.88 -7.88
N ASP A 802 -27.29 13.94 -9.12
CA ASP A 802 -28.09 12.85 -9.72
C ASP A 802 -27.23 11.65 -10.12
N SER A 803 -25.91 11.84 -10.20
CA SER A 803 -24.94 10.73 -10.28
C SER A 803 -24.76 10.08 -8.91
N VAL A 804 -24.63 10.85 -7.83
CA VAL A 804 -24.53 10.31 -6.46
C VAL A 804 -25.81 9.58 -6.06
N LYS A 805 -26.99 10.13 -6.33
CA LYS A 805 -28.29 9.49 -6.04
C LYS A 805 -28.39 8.09 -6.67
N LYS A 806 -27.93 7.91 -7.91
CA LYS A 806 -27.92 6.59 -8.59
C LYS A 806 -26.97 5.58 -7.92
N VAL A 807 -25.81 6.06 -7.43
CA VAL A 807 -24.86 5.21 -6.69
C VAL A 807 -25.41 4.85 -5.30
N PHE A 808 -25.94 5.82 -4.56
CA PHE A 808 -26.57 5.60 -3.27
C PHE A 808 -27.79 4.67 -3.35
N GLU A 809 -28.65 4.80 -4.36
CA GLU A 809 -29.77 3.89 -4.58
C GLU A 809 -29.30 2.44 -4.83
N TYR A 810 -28.25 2.25 -5.63
CA TYR A 810 -27.63 0.94 -5.84
C TYR A 810 -27.11 0.32 -4.53
N PHE A 811 -26.45 1.10 -3.66
CA PHE A 811 -25.99 0.60 -2.36
C PHE A 811 -27.14 0.44 -1.34
N ARG A 812 -28.20 1.24 -1.44
CA ARG A 812 -29.41 1.11 -0.62
C ARG A 812 -30.15 -0.20 -0.89
N GLN A 813 -30.37 -0.53 -2.16
CA GLN A 813 -31.00 -1.80 -2.58
C GLN A 813 -30.22 -3.03 -2.11
N ARG A 814 -28.89 -2.91 -1.96
CA ARG A 814 -27.98 -3.99 -1.56
C ARG A 814 -27.75 -4.10 -0.05
N THR A 815 -28.20 -3.12 0.73
CA THR A 815 -27.93 -3.01 2.17
C THR A 815 -29.25 -2.89 2.94
N PRO A 816 -29.91 -4.01 3.30
CA PRO A 816 -31.14 -3.98 4.09
C PRO A 816 -30.96 -3.20 5.39
N GLY A 817 -31.92 -2.33 5.72
CA GLY A 817 -31.82 -1.41 6.86
C GLY A 817 -31.03 -0.12 6.60
N SER A 818 -30.50 0.08 5.38
CA SER A 818 -29.98 1.38 4.95
C SER A 818 -31.06 2.24 4.29
N TYR A 819 -30.87 3.56 4.35
CA TYR A 819 -31.73 4.55 3.73
C TYR A 819 -30.92 5.71 3.13
N GLN A 820 -31.59 6.53 2.32
CA GLN A 820 -31.03 7.75 1.74
C GLN A 820 -31.86 8.95 2.22
N GLU A 821 -31.18 10.02 2.63
CA GLU A 821 -31.75 11.33 2.91
C GLU A 821 -31.29 12.30 1.81
N GLU A 822 -32.21 13.02 1.20
CA GLU A 822 -31.93 14.09 0.24
C GLU A 822 -32.22 15.45 0.90
N ARG A 823 -31.24 16.36 0.83
CA ARG A 823 -31.32 17.73 1.35
C ARG A 823 -31.20 18.72 0.18
N GLU A 824 -31.29 20.02 0.42
CA GLU A 824 -31.31 21.02 -0.65
C GLU A 824 -29.99 21.09 -1.43
N THR A 825 -28.85 20.80 -0.77
CA THR A 825 -27.52 20.80 -1.39
C THR A 825 -26.62 19.62 -1.03
N SER A 826 -27.01 18.73 -0.10
CA SER A 826 -26.30 17.48 0.19
C SER A 826 -27.18 16.23 0.08
N VAL A 827 -26.55 15.08 -0.14
CA VAL A 827 -27.21 13.77 -0.13
C VAL A 827 -26.50 12.90 0.89
N VAL A 828 -27.24 12.17 1.72
CA VAL A 828 -26.67 11.28 2.76
C VAL A 828 -27.20 9.86 2.56
N TRP A 829 -26.29 8.88 2.56
CA TRP A 829 -26.64 7.47 2.71
C TRP A 829 -26.32 7.05 4.14
N SER A 830 -27.25 6.38 4.83
CA SER A 830 -27.02 5.86 6.18
C SER A 830 -27.37 4.38 6.28
N TYR A 831 -26.51 3.65 7.00
CA TYR A 831 -26.66 2.23 7.30
C TYR A 831 -26.91 2.00 8.81
N LYS A 832 -27.47 2.99 9.51
CA LYS A 832 -27.67 2.96 10.97
C LYS A 832 -28.50 1.75 11.45
N TYR A 833 -29.51 1.36 10.67
CA TYR A 833 -30.41 0.23 10.97
C TYR A 833 -30.07 -1.04 10.17
N ALA A 834 -28.95 -1.06 9.44
CA ALA A 834 -28.43 -2.26 8.81
C ALA A 834 -27.59 -3.08 9.80
N ASP A 835 -27.31 -4.35 9.47
CA ASP A 835 -26.26 -5.09 10.18
C ASP A 835 -24.93 -4.32 10.11
N VAL A 836 -24.26 -4.17 11.26
CA VAL A 836 -23.08 -3.30 11.37
C VAL A 836 -21.91 -3.79 10.52
N LYS A 837 -21.78 -5.10 10.28
CA LYS A 837 -20.70 -5.66 9.46
C LYS A 837 -21.01 -5.48 7.97
N ILE A 838 -22.22 -5.84 7.54
CA ILE A 838 -22.68 -5.65 6.14
C ILE A 838 -22.64 -4.15 5.79
N GLY A 839 -23.17 -3.29 6.66
CA GLY A 839 -23.19 -1.84 6.49
C GLY A 839 -21.79 -1.23 6.39
N ARG A 840 -20.86 -1.59 7.29
CA ARG A 840 -19.45 -1.16 7.20
C ARG A 840 -18.76 -1.67 5.92
N THR A 841 -19.07 -2.88 5.45
CA THR A 841 -18.52 -3.40 4.19
C THR A 841 -19.06 -2.63 2.98
N GLN A 842 -20.38 -2.46 2.87
CA GLN A 842 -20.99 -1.70 1.77
C GLN A 842 -20.62 -0.20 1.83
N ALA A 843 -20.34 0.36 3.00
CA ALA A 843 -19.75 1.70 3.13
C ALA A 843 -18.34 1.80 2.53
N LYS A 844 -17.46 0.81 2.78
CA LYS A 844 -16.12 0.76 2.17
C LYS A 844 -16.19 0.63 0.64
N ASP A 845 -17.07 -0.22 0.12
CA ASP A 845 -17.32 -0.36 -1.32
C ASP A 845 -17.85 0.94 -1.94
N LEU A 846 -18.83 1.59 -1.29
CA LEU A 846 -19.41 2.86 -1.71
C LEU A 846 -18.37 3.99 -1.74
N LEU A 847 -17.48 4.05 -0.75
CA LEU A 847 -16.37 5.02 -0.74
C LEU A 847 -15.37 4.79 -1.88
N GLN A 848 -15.11 3.54 -2.29
CA GLN A 848 -14.29 3.27 -3.47
C GLN A 848 -14.98 3.73 -4.76
N HIS A 849 -16.28 3.46 -4.91
CA HIS A 849 -17.09 3.95 -6.03
C HIS A 849 -17.07 5.50 -6.09
N LEU A 850 -17.31 6.18 -4.97
CA LEU A 850 -17.25 7.65 -4.88
C LEU A 850 -15.83 8.23 -4.91
N GLY A 851 -14.79 7.42 -4.74
CA GLY A 851 -13.39 7.84 -4.89
C GLY A 851 -13.08 8.25 -6.33
N SER A 852 -13.51 7.43 -7.31
CA SER A 852 -13.40 7.78 -8.74
C SER A 852 -14.17 9.05 -9.13
N PHE A 853 -15.27 9.33 -8.41
CA PHE A 853 -16.12 10.50 -8.59
C PHE A 853 -15.51 11.78 -7.99
N SER A 854 -14.88 11.67 -6.83
CA SER A 854 -14.22 12.80 -6.14
C SER A 854 -12.98 13.31 -6.90
N LEU A 855 -12.36 12.45 -7.71
CA LEU A 855 -11.25 12.80 -8.60
C LEU A 855 -11.69 13.53 -9.88
N SER A 856 -12.97 13.42 -10.26
CA SER A 856 -13.52 13.99 -11.49
C SER A 856 -14.39 15.23 -11.25
N ASN A 857 -15.14 15.31 -10.14
CA ASN A 857 -15.95 16.48 -9.77
C ASN A 857 -15.31 17.30 -8.63
N ARG A 858 -14.57 18.36 -8.98
CA ARG A 858 -13.99 19.31 -8.01
C ARG A 858 -15.03 20.13 -7.21
N SER A 859 -16.31 20.10 -7.62
CA SER A 859 -17.43 20.82 -6.99
C SER A 859 -18.03 20.12 -5.77
N ALA A 860 -17.63 18.87 -5.46
CA ALA A 860 -18.21 18.08 -4.37
C ALA A 860 -17.15 17.49 -3.41
N HIS A 861 -17.57 17.17 -2.18
CA HIS A 861 -16.78 16.46 -1.18
C HIS A 861 -17.59 15.34 -0.54
N VAL A 862 -16.96 14.17 -0.42
CA VAL A 862 -17.47 13.05 0.39
C VAL A 862 -17.01 13.22 1.85
N VAL A 863 -17.92 12.95 2.79
CA VAL A 863 -17.71 13.03 4.24
C VAL A 863 -18.23 11.74 4.87
N GLN A 864 -17.36 11.00 5.54
CA GLN A 864 -17.72 9.77 6.24
C GLN A 864 -18.12 10.08 7.70
N GLY A 865 -19.26 9.54 8.12
CA GLY A 865 -19.72 9.49 9.51
C GLY A 865 -19.69 8.06 10.07
N ILE A 866 -20.13 7.90 11.32
CA ILE A 866 -20.02 6.62 12.06
C ILE A 866 -20.85 5.50 11.40
N GLN A 867 -22.07 5.82 10.93
CA GLN A 867 -22.96 4.92 10.19
C GLN A 867 -23.60 5.63 8.98
N SER A 868 -22.86 6.53 8.33
CA SER A 868 -23.34 7.32 7.19
C SER A 868 -22.22 7.83 6.29
N ILE A 869 -22.57 8.20 5.06
CA ILE A 869 -21.72 8.89 4.09
C ILE A 869 -22.53 10.04 3.51
N GLU A 870 -22.09 11.28 3.74
CA GLU A 870 -22.63 12.50 3.13
C GLU A 870 -21.79 12.87 1.89
N VAL A 871 -22.44 13.28 0.81
CA VAL A 871 -21.80 14.04 -0.28
C VAL A 871 -22.42 15.43 -0.31
N ARG A 872 -21.57 16.46 -0.22
CA ARG A 872 -21.97 17.87 -0.10
C ARG A 872 -21.05 18.78 -0.93
N PRO A 873 -21.39 20.05 -1.15
CA PRO A 873 -20.59 20.95 -1.98
C PRO A 873 -19.19 21.17 -1.43
N ALA A 874 -18.22 21.35 -2.32
CA ALA A 874 -16.82 21.59 -1.95
C ALA A 874 -16.68 22.86 -1.10
N GLY A 875 -15.77 22.81 -0.12
CA GLY A 875 -15.44 23.94 0.75
C GLY A 875 -16.44 24.28 1.87
N ALA A 876 -17.61 23.63 1.97
CA ALA A 876 -18.60 23.85 3.04
C ALA A 876 -18.27 23.07 4.33
N THR A 877 -18.11 23.79 5.45
CA THR A 877 -17.81 23.27 6.80
C THR A 877 -18.43 24.14 7.88
N LYS A 878 -18.74 23.56 9.05
CA LYS A 878 -19.38 24.28 10.16
C LYS A 878 -18.53 25.40 10.76
N GLY A 879 -17.20 25.27 10.82
CA GLY A 879 -16.32 26.37 11.26
C GLY A 879 -16.41 27.59 10.34
N LYS A 880 -16.39 27.39 9.02
CA LYS A 880 -16.62 28.47 8.04
C LYS A 880 -18.03 29.07 8.10
N ALA A 881 -19.03 28.31 8.54
CA ALA A 881 -20.37 28.85 8.79
C ALA A 881 -20.32 29.88 9.93
N VAL A 882 -19.68 29.52 11.05
CA VAL A 882 -19.47 30.40 12.21
C VAL A 882 -18.61 31.60 11.85
N GLU A 883 -17.53 31.40 11.08
CA GLU A 883 -16.66 32.50 10.61
C GLU A 883 -17.45 33.56 9.82
N LYS A 884 -18.37 33.15 8.93
CA LYS A 884 -19.24 34.08 8.19
C LYS A 884 -20.19 34.83 9.13
N ILE A 885 -20.82 34.15 10.09
CA ILE A 885 -21.70 34.80 11.08
C ILE A 885 -20.93 35.84 11.91
N ILE A 886 -19.72 35.51 12.37
CA ILE A 886 -18.85 36.43 13.12
C ILE A 886 -18.49 37.67 12.28
N ARG A 887 -18.21 37.50 10.98
CA ARG A 887 -17.98 38.62 10.05
C ARG A 887 -19.24 39.49 9.86
N GLU A 888 -20.41 38.90 9.68
CA GLU A 888 -21.68 39.64 9.51
C GLU A 888 -22.08 40.40 10.79
N LEU A 889 -21.90 39.80 11.97
CA LEU A 889 -22.10 40.47 13.26
C LEU A 889 -21.22 41.71 13.44
N GLY A 890 -19.96 41.65 12.96
CA GLY A 890 -19.05 42.80 12.94
C GLY A 890 -19.48 43.88 11.94
N HIS A 891 -19.90 43.48 10.73
CA HIS A 891 -20.35 44.42 9.70
C HIS A 891 -21.61 45.20 10.06
N LYS A 892 -22.50 44.65 10.90
CA LYS A 892 -23.71 45.34 11.38
C LYS A 892 -23.48 46.23 12.63
N ASP A 893 -22.24 46.37 13.12
CA ASP A 893 -21.86 47.14 14.34
C ASP A 893 -22.65 46.70 15.61
N ILE A 894 -23.17 45.45 15.63
CA ILE A 894 -24.08 44.90 16.66
C ILE A 894 -23.36 44.68 18.01
N MET A 895 -22.04 44.48 17.99
CA MET A 895 -21.23 44.11 19.14
C MET A 895 -20.25 45.24 19.50
N ALA A 896 -20.71 46.19 20.32
CA ALA A 896 -19.90 47.34 20.77
C ALA A 896 -18.83 46.98 21.82
N THR A 897 -18.86 45.75 22.36
CA THR A 897 -17.92 45.22 23.36
C THR A 897 -17.19 44.00 22.81
N PRO A 898 -15.87 43.83 23.07
CA PRO A 898 -15.14 42.62 22.69
C PRO A 898 -15.73 41.36 23.31
N ILE A 899 -15.67 40.24 22.60
CA ILE A 899 -16.13 38.93 23.11
C ILE A 899 -15.08 38.39 24.09
N ASP A 900 -15.47 38.19 25.35
CA ASP A 900 -14.59 37.76 26.45
C ASP A 900 -14.88 36.33 26.95
N TYR A 901 -15.80 35.61 26.29
CA TYR A 901 -16.16 34.21 26.57
C TYR A 901 -16.66 33.50 25.33
N VAL A 902 -16.20 32.27 25.10
CA VAL A 902 -16.69 31.40 24.01
C VAL A 902 -16.89 29.98 24.51
N LEU A 903 -18.13 29.48 24.45
CA LEU A 903 -18.45 28.05 24.58
C LEU A 903 -18.80 27.52 23.18
N CYS A 904 -18.05 26.52 22.70
CA CYS A 904 -18.33 25.85 21.44
C CYS A 904 -18.55 24.37 21.72
N ILE A 905 -19.80 23.89 21.62
CA ILE A 905 -20.19 22.53 22.01
C ILE A 905 -20.99 21.81 20.92
N GLY A 906 -20.60 20.57 20.58
CA GLY A 906 -21.51 19.70 19.83
C GLY A 906 -20.95 18.37 19.32
N HIS A 907 -21.84 17.58 18.69
CA HIS A 907 -21.47 16.41 17.91
C HIS A 907 -21.13 16.81 16.46
N PHE A 908 -19.87 17.16 16.23
CA PHE A 908 -19.35 17.48 14.89
C PHE A 908 -18.55 16.31 14.32
N LEU A 909 -18.60 16.11 13.01
CA LEU A 909 -17.74 15.14 12.31
C LEU A 909 -16.33 15.72 12.14
N ALA A 910 -15.31 14.89 11.93
CA ALA A 910 -13.91 15.34 11.86
C ALA A 910 -13.64 16.48 10.83
N LYS A 911 -14.40 16.56 9.73
CA LYS A 911 -14.31 17.66 8.74
C LYS A 911 -15.04 18.97 9.15
N ASP A 912 -15.82 18.91 10.23
CA ASP A 912 -16.58 20.03 10.80
C ASP A 912 -16.09 20.41 12.21
N GLU A 913 -14.98 19.81 12.67
CA GLU A 913 -14.28 20.19 13.90
C GLU A 913 -13.42 21.46 13.74
N ASP A 914 -13.35 22.02 12.52
CA ASP A 914 -12.75 23.33 12.26
C ASP A 914 -13.39 24.43 13.15
N VAL A 915 -14.66 24.26 13.51
CA VAL A 915 -15.36 25.11 14.49
C VAL A 915 -14.69 25.18 15.87
N TYR A 916 -13.94 24.16 16.31
CA TYR A 916 -13.18 24.19 17.57
C TYR A 916 -11.86 24.99 17.50
N THR A 917 -11.50 25.54 16.34
CA THR A 917 -10.22 26.25 16.15
C THR A 917 -10.31 27.78 16.31
N LEU A 918 -11.43 28.30 16.81
CA LEU A 918 -11.72 29.75 16.98
C LEU A 918 -10.61 30.55 17.68
N SER A 919 -9.89 29.95 18.63
CA SER A 919 -8.74 30.61 19.30
C SER A 919 -7.56 30.95 18.39
N SER A 920 -7.62 30.61 17.09
CA SER A 920 -6.64 31.03 16.08
C SER A 920 -6.96 32.38 15.43
N PHE A 921 -8.15 32.95 15.62
CA PHE A 921 -8.50 34.26 15.03
C PHE A 921 -7.73 35.44 15.63
N ASP A 922 -7.22 35.34 16.87
CA ASP A 922 -6.33 36.35 17.47
C ASP A 922 -4.86 36.26 16.98
N ALA A 923 -4.51 35.26 16.17
CA ALA A 923 -3.12 34.96 15.80
C ALA A 923 -2.53 35.84 14.67
N GLN A 924 -3.00 37.08 14.49
CA GLN A 924 -2.33 38.09 13.64
C GLN A 924 -2.03 39.44 14.36
N PRO A 925 -1.19 39.45 15.41
CA PRO A 925 -0.59 40.67 15.93
C PRO A 925 0.52 41.18 14.98
N GLY A 926 0.16 41.74 13.81
CA GLY A 926 1.14 41.90 12.71
C GLY A 926 0.95 43.02 11.67
N LEU A 927 0.06 44.02 11.84
CA LEU A 927 -0.10 45.12 10.87
C LEU A 927 0.04 46.52 11.48
N THR A 928 1.28 46.84 11.91
CA THR A 928 1.69 48.19 12.34
C THR A 928 2.85 48.73 11.48
N GLY A 929 2.67 48.79 10.15
CA GLY A 929 3.71 49.27 9.23
C GLY A 929 3.22 49.70 7.84
N ASN A 930 3.02 51.01 7.64
CA ASN A 930 3.02 51.75 6.37
C ASN A 930 2.73 51.00 5.04
N GLU A 931 1.46 50.75 4.73
CA GLU A 931 0.97 50.75 3.34
C GLU A 931 -0.20 51.74 3.15
N LYS A 932 0.06 52.85 2.47
CA LYS A 932 -0.99 53.81 2.06
C LYS A 932 -1.57 53.43 0.69
N GLY A 933 -2.23 52.27 0.62
CA GLY A 933 -2.67 51.67 -0.64
C GLY A 933 -4.07 51.03 -0.63
N ARG A 934 -5.13 51.84 -0.66
CA ARG A 934 -6.52 51.43 -0.98
C ARG A 934 -7.01 50.11 -0.32
N GLN A 935 -7.33 50.15 0.96
CA GLN A 935 -8.39 49.30 1.52
C GLN A 935 -9.52 50.19 2.06
N ALA A 936 -10.77 49.84 1.74
CA ALA A 936 -11.93 50.39 2.42
C ALA A 936 -12.01 49.78 3.84
N GLY A 937 -12.44 50.56 4.82
CA GLY A 937 -12.31 50.19 6.23
C GLY A 937 -13.14 48.97 6.62
N TYR A 938 -12.46 47.86 6.93
CA TYR A 938 -13.05 46.71 7.62
C TYR A 938 -12.93 46.89 9.13
N ARG A 939 -14.06 47.01 9.84
CA ARG A 939 -14.14 46.73 11.27
C ARG A 939 -14.49 45.25 11.45
N GLY A 940 -13.55 44.47 11.98
CA GLY A 940 -13.83 43.13 12.49
C GLY A 940 -14.27 43.17 13.96
N ILE A 941 -14.89 42.09 14.44
CA ILE A 941 -15.11 41.91 15.88
C ILE A 941 -13.75 41.68 16.56
N THR A 942 -13.47 42.45 17.61
CA THR A 942 -12.37 42.18 18.55
C THR A 942 -12.77 41.11 19.56
N PHE A 943 -11.88 40.17 19.83
CA PHE A 943 -11.95 39.26 20.97
C PHE A 943 -11.03 39.79 22.10
N ASP A 944 -11.38 39.47 23.35
CA ASP A 944 -10.52 39.59 24.55
C ASP A 944 -10.51 38.22 25.26
N LEU A 945 -10.34 37.17 24.45
CA LEU A 945 -10.65 35.79 24.83
C LEU A 945 -9.44 35.09 25.45
N LYS A 946 -9.36 35.15 26.78
CA LYS A 946 -8.31 34.43 27.51
C LYS A 946 -8.48 32.90 27.41
N PRO A 947 -7.39 32.10 27.37
CA PRO A 947 -7.45 30.65 27.15
C PRO A 947 -8.29 29.85 28.17
N GLU A 948 -8.54 30.39 29.36
CA GLU A 948 -9.40 29.82 30.38
C GLU A 948 -10.90 30.17 30.22
N TYR A 949 -11.24 31.13 29.35
CA TYR A 949 -12.61 31.50 28.98
C TYR A 949 -13.06 30.88 27.63
N TYR A 950 -12.20 30.07 27.00
CA TYR A 950 -12.55 29.30 25.80
C TYR A 950 -12.80 27.82 26.11
N PHE A 951 -14.01 27.36 25.81
CA PHE A 951 -14.49 26.00 26.09
C PHE A 951 -14.92 25.27 24.80
N PRO A 952 -13.99 24.70 24.02
CA PRO A 952 -14.32 23.77 22.94
C PRO A 952 -14.61 22.37 23.52
N CYS A 953 -15.84 21.89 23.39
CA CYS A 953 -16.35 20.66 23.98
C CYS A 953 -17.03 19.77 22.93
N THR A 954 -16.71 18.48 22.91
CA THR A 954 -17.44 17.51 22.06
C THR A 954 -18.54 16.78 22.83
N VAL A 955 -19.51 16.21 22.12
CA VAL A 955 -20.64 15.47 22.72
C VAL A 955 -20.71 14.06 22.12
N GLY A 956 -20.60 13.04 22.97
CA GLY A 956 -20.80 11.63 22.58
C GLY A 956 -19.83 11.12 21.50
N ARG A 957 -18.61 11.67 21.40
CA ARG A 957 -17.55 11.17 20.51
C ARG A 957 -16.35 10.68 21.32
N GLU A 958 -15.71 9.61 20.88
CA GLU A 958 -14.49 9.06 21.52
C GLU A 958 -13.20 9.76 21.05
N HIS A 959 -13.25 10.41 19.87
CA HIS A 959 -12.12 11.09 19.24
C HIS A 959 -12.56 12.48 18.76
N SER A 960 -11.87 13.53 19.19
CA SER A 960 -12.15 14.92 18.81
C SER A 960 -10.95 15.82 19.14
N ILE A 961 -10.73 16.91 18.39
CA ILE A 961 -9.71 17.92 18.74
C ILE A 961 -10.10 18.81 19.93
N ALA A 962 -11.38 18.76 20.34
CA ALA A 962 -11.95 19.51 21.45
C ALA A 962 -11.17 19.31 22.77
N ARG A 963 -11.15 20.35 23.63
CA ARG A 963 -10.43 20.33 24.92
C ARG A 963 -11.21 19.60 26.01
N TYR A 964 -12.53 19.57 25.89
CA TYR A 964 -13.45 19.00 26.88
C TYR A 964 -14.43 18.03 26.21
N THR A 965 -15.13 17.24 27.02
CA THR A 965 -16.18 16.33 26.54
C THR A 965 -17.36 16.26 27.50
N LEU A 966 -18.51 15.83 26.95
CA LEU A 966 -19.72 15.43 27.68
C LEU A 966 -20.32 14.18 27.02
N ASP A 967 -20.86 13.27 27.83
CA ASP A 967 -21.29 11.93 27.37
C ASP A 967 -22.50 11.95 26.42
N GLY A 968 -23.39 12.94 26.56
CA GLY A 968 -24.56 13.08 25.69
C GLY A 968 -25.45 14.30 26.02
N THR A 969 -26.57 14.42 25.30
CA THR A 969 -27.51 15.55 25.36
C THR A 969 -28.02 15.85 26.78
N ASN A 970 -28.22 14.84 27.64
CA ASN A 970 -28.63 15.07 29.03
C ASN A 970 -27.62 15.90 29.83
N ASN A 971 -26.32 15.74 29.56
CA ASN A 971 -25.28 16.57 30.18
C ASN A 971 -25.27 17.99 29.59
N VAL A 972 -25.62 18.14 28.30
CA VAL A 972 -25.81 19.45 27.64
C VAL A 972 -27.02 20.19 28.23
N VAL A 973 -28.10 19.46 28.57
CA VAL A 973 -29.25 20.02 29.32
C VAL A 973 -28.79 20.59 30.67
N SER A 974 -28.05 19.81 31.47
CA SER A 974 -27.51 20.28 32.76
C SER A 974 -26.57 21.49 32.60
N LEU A 975 -25.72 21.50 31.56
CA LEU A 975 -24.84 22.62 31.25
C LEU A 975 -25.65 23.89 30.93
N LEU A 976 -26.58 23.82 29.97
CA LEU A 976 -27.37 24.99 29.56
C LEU A 976 -28.30 25.47 30.68
N GLN A 977 -28.79 24.58 31.55
CA GLN A 977 -29.49 24.96 32.78
C GLN A 977 -28.59 25.74 33.75
N ALA A 978 -27.34 25.29 33.96
CA ALA A 978 -26.38 26.02 34.79
C ALA A 978 -26.02 27.41 34.21
N LEU A 979 -25.86 27.51 32.87
CA LEU A 979 -25.66 28.81 32.21
C LEU A 979 -26.88 29.72 32.33
N ALA A 980 -28.10 29.17 32.19
CA ALA A 980 -29.34 29.95 32.33
C ALA A 980 -29.55 30.44 33.77
N ALA A 981 -29.22 29.64 34.79
CA ALA A 981 -29.20 30.07 36.17
C ALA A 981 -28.14 31.16 36.42
N ALA A 982 -26.94 31.03 35.84
CA ALA A 982 -25.89 32.05 35.86
C ALA A 982 -26.21 33.30 35.00
N ALA A 983 -27.24 33.25 34.16
CA ALA A 983 -27.74 34.38 33.37
C ALA A 983 -28.85 35.18 34.07
N ALA A 984 -29.45 34.63 35.13
CA ALA A 984 -30.52 35.27 35.87
C ALA A 984 -29.97 36.44 36.73
N PRO A 985 -30.70 37.55 36.88
CA PRO A 985 -30.33 38.59 37.83
C PRO A 985 -30.38 38.03 39.26
N ALA A 986 -29.40 38.39 40.08
CA ALA A 986 -29.39 37.98 41.49
C ALA A 986 -30.52 38.70 42.26
N ASP A 987 -31.54 37.95 42.70
CA ASP A 987 -32.64 38.47 43.49
C ASP A 987 -32.14 39.04 44.83
N ILE A 988 -32.24 40.36 45.00
CA ILE A 988 -31.82 41.08 46.21
C ILE A 988 -32.94 40.99 47.26
N SER A 989 -33.29 39.77 47.69
CA SER A 989 -34.40 39.55 48.64
C SER A 989 -34.32 38.30 49.53
N SER A 990 -33.14 37.94 50.06
CA SER A 990 -33.06 36.97 51.18
C SER A 990 -31.82 37.10 52.08
N GLN A 991 -31.56 38.28 52.66
CA GLN A 991 -30.76 38.40 53.90
C GLN A 991 -31.40 39.41 54.86
N SER A 992 -32.14 38.88 55.84
CA SER A 992 -32.66 39.57 57.03
C SER A 992 -32.88 38.54 58.15
#